data_AF-A0A950SMF1-F1
#
_entry.id   AF-A0A950SMF1-F1
#
_cell.length_a   1.000
_cell.length_b   1.000
_cell.length_c   1.000
_cell.angle_alpha   90.00
_cell.angle_beta   90.00
_cell.angle_gamma   90.00
#
_symmetry.space_group_name_H-M   'P 1'
#
loop_
_entity.id
_entity.type
_entity.pdbx_description
1 polymer ?
#
loop_
_entity_poly.entity_id
_entity_poly.type
_entity_poly.pdbx_seq_one_letter_code
_entity_poly.pdbx_strand_id
1 'polypeptide(L)'
;MERSLGHRTASRVLGYAAVLLSVLAVVLSYSGRAVLRSQAFADRATAALRDPAVQSDVADHVADAVVRANADLVSVRPLIRTVAGAVVGTPAFAAVFHRAVLEAHRAVVTQRRPAALVNVADTAVLIQGVLKLLAPSSAATVAAERAVNVFTFRPPTAIGDAVRVARALYTAAWIFALAAALLAVTALWVSSDRAVTGRRLGVGLALGGLAVVALYVVGGAIVQQTAPAGRGAAAAAIWRALAGGLRTQALWLAGAGAVVAGAASALTLAATSRAEGGSLRGLADRLVARLSSGVGRSVVAVSLGVAILLEPGPALTVGAVAGGLVLLAAGAAGVLARVVRATPPASRTVRDAERRARERVVRARAGGSPALRRGLPPAVAVIALTGAVAIVASGSGAETPAATPVTCNGYAALCGRTLDDVAFAATHNSFASVTIPTFLFGQQDGTIADQLRFGIRGFLIDTYYGFPTADRVRTDTTSLPKRNVAIEQLGAPAVQAAESIRSRLGATPNGPRGVYLCHGFCELGAVTFSSALDDLRTFLVENPGEVVLIINQDEGVKPVDISRAFEQAGLGDMIYRGQLGPFPTLGAMVQSGQRLVVMAENDAGEIPWYHLAYAEALQETPFRFTTTAALTDPEQLANSCKPNRGLSSAPLFLLNNWVDTTPVPRPSNAQIVNGYAALLRRAETCERIRDRLPNLVAVDFYRQGDVLGVVRTLNGIAAR
;
A
#
# COMPACT_ATOMS: atom_id res chain seq x y z
N MET A 1 47.61 32.79 -32.45
CA MET A 1 46.77 31.58 -32.33
C MET A 1 46.29 31.36 -30.89
N GLU A 2 47.12 31.62 -29.88
CA GLU A 2 46.79 31.44 -28.45
C GLU A 2 45.62 32.29 -27.93
N ARG A 3 45.50 33.58 -28.32
CA ARG A 3 44.35 34.43 -27.93
C ARG A 3 43.00 33.90 -28.41
N SER A 4 42.94 33.18 -29.55
CA SER A 4 41.67 32.66 -30.09
C SER A 4 41.25 31.33 -29.46
N LEU A 5 42.19 30.57 -28.88
CA LEU A 5 41.89 29.40 -28.05
C LEU A 5 41.32 29.83 -26.69
N GLY A 6 41.92 30.83 -26.04
CA GLY A 6 41.46 31.34 -24.73
C GLY A 6 39.99 31.79 -24.72
N HIS A 7 39.55 32.55 -25.74
CA HIS A 7 38.16 33.01 -25.84
C HIS A 7 37.15 31.88 -26.09
N ARG A 8 37.52 30.83 -26.83
CA ARG A 8 36.65 29.67 -27.06
C ARG A 8 36.45 28.84 -25.79
N THR A 9 37.49 28.67 -24.98
CA THR A 9 37.41 27.92 -23.72
C THR A 9 36.61 28.71 -22.68
N ALA A 10 36.84 30.02 -22.57
CA ALA A 10 36.10 30.91 -21.68
C ALA A 10 34.59 30.93 -21.99
N SER A 11 34.19 31.08 -23.27
CA SER A 11 32.78 31.07 -23.68
C SER A 11 32.08 29.73 -23.35
N ARG A 12 32.79 28.60 -23.41
CA ARG A 12 32.23 27.28 -23.04
C ARG A 12 31.99 27.16 -21.55
N VAL A 13 32.98 27.51 -20.72
CA VAL A 13 32.86 27.42 -19.26
C VAL A 13 31.74 28.31 -18.76
N LEU A 14 31.67 29.56 -19.25
CA LEU A 14 30.59 30.50 -18.93
C LEU A 14 29.22 29.95 -19.37
N GLY A 15 29.14 29.32 -20.54
CA GLY A 15 27.92 28.70 -21.05
C GLY A 15 27.43 27.52 -20.20
N TYR A 16 28.32 26.63 -19.77
CA TYR A 16 27.95 25.52 -18.88
C TYR A 16 27.51 26.00 -17.49
N ALA A 17 28.23 26.98 -16.93
CA ALA A 17 27.84 27.59 -15.66
C ALA A 17 26.45 28.26 -15.75
N ALA A 18 26.15 28.95 -16.85
CA ALA A 18 24.85 29.56 -17.09
C ALA A 18 23.71 28.52 -17.15
N VAL A 19 23.93 27.38 -17.80
CA VAL A 19 22.96 26.27 -17.87
C VAL A 19 22.73 25.66 -16.49
N LEU A 20 23.80 25.35 -15.76
CA LEU A 20 23.71 24.76 -14.42
C LEU A 20 22.94 25.67 -13.45
N LEU A 21 23.28 26.96 -13.42
CA LEU A 21 22.60 27.93 -12.54
C LEU A 21 21.15 28.13 -12.95
N SER A 22 20.81 28.05 -14.24
CA SER A 22 19.41 28.13 -14.71
C SER A 22 18.58 26.94 -14.22
N VAL A 23 19.13 25.72 -14.30
CA VAL A 23 18.47 24.51 -13.80
C VAL A 23 18.28 24.59 -12.29
N LEU A 24 19.33 24.99 -11.55
CA LEU A 24 19.28 25.13 -10.10
C LEU A 24 18.28 26.21 -9.67
N ALA A 25 18.22 27.35 -10.38
CA ALA A 25 17.25 28.40 -10.13
C ALA A 25 15.80 27.91 -10.27
N VAL A 26 15.50 27.11 -11.30
CA VAL A 26 14.15 26.53 -11.50
C VAL A 26 13.79 25.58 -10.36
N VAL A 27 14.68 24.65 -10.01
CA VAL A 27 14.43 23.68 -8.93
C VAL A 27 14.23 24.39 -7.59
N LEU A 28 15.13 25.29 -7.21
CA LEU A 28 15.06 26.01 -5.93
C LEU A 28 13.87 26.98 -5.86
N SER A 29 13.52 27.64 -6.97
CA SER A 29 12.34 28.50 -7.05
C SER A 29 11.03 27.71 -6.91
N TYR A 30 10.97 26.51 -7.50
CA TYR A 30 9.83 25.62 -7.31
C TYR A 30 9.72 25.17 -5.85
N SER A 31 10.79 24.57 -5.31
CA SER A 31 10.81 24.03 -3.96
C SER A 31 10.48 25.09 -2.92
N GLY A 32 11.05 26.30 -3.06
CA GLY A 32 10.71 27.43 -2.21
C GLY A 32 9.24 27.83 -2.30
N ARG A 33 8.64 27.91 -3.49
CA ARG A 33 7.21 28.24 -3.62
C ARG A 33 6.28 27.12 -3.16
N ALA A 34 6.65 25.87 -3.39
CA ALA A 34 5.87 24.71 -2.99
C ALA A 34 5.83 24.56 -1.47
N VAL A 35 6.94 24.87 -0.78
CA VAL A 35 7.08 24.71 0.68
C VAL A 35 6.78 26.00 1.45
N LEU A 36 7.02 27.20 0.92
CA LEU A 36 6.84 28.44 1.70
C LEU A 36 5.48 29.09 1.53
N ARG A 37 4.76 28.83 0.42
CA ARG A 37 3.45 29.44 0.17
C ARG A 37 2.34 28.54 0.70
N SER A 38 1.79 28.87 1.86
CA SER A 38 0.77 28.04 2.51
C SER A 38 -0.45 27.75 1.65
N GLN A 39 -0.91 28.71 0.84
CA GLN A 39 -2.03 28.47 -0.07
C GLN A 39 -1.69 27.38 -1.09
N ALA A 40 -0.54 27.52 -1.75
CA ALA A 40 -0.12 26.59 -2.79
C ALA A 40 0.27 25.21 -2.23
N PHE A 41 0.69 25.14 -0.97
CA PHE A 41 0.91 23.87 -0.27
C PHE A 41 -0.43 23.18 0.03
N ALA A 42 -1.40 23.92 0.60
CA ALA A 42 -2.74 23.39 0.89
C ALA A 42 -3.45 22.92 -0.38
N ASP A 43 -3.39 23.69 -1.47
CA ASP A 43 -3.97 23.30 -2.75
C ASP A 43 -3.41 21.97 -3.27
N ARG A 44 -2.10 21.75 -3.16
CA ARG A 44 -1.44 20.51 -3.59
C ARG A 44 -1.75 19.33 -2.66
N ALA A 45 -1.79 19.57 -1.35
CA ALA A 45 -2.19 18.55 -0.39
C ALA A 45 -3.63 18.09 -0.63
N THR A 46 -4.56 19.04 -0.85
CA THR A 46 -5.95 18.73 -1.21
C THR A 46 -6.06 18.07 -2.59
N ALA A 47 -5.18 18.39 -3.54
CA ALA A 47 -5.12 17.69 -4.82
C ALA A 47 -4.70 16.22 -4.65
N ALA A 48 -3.81 15.91 -3.71
CA ALA A 48 -3.42 14.53 -3.40
C ALA A 48 -4.61 13.70 -2.89
N LEU A 49 -5.51 14.29 -2.09
CA LEU A 49 -6.74 13.64 -1.62
C LEU A 49 -7.71 13.23 -2.73
N ARG A 50 -7.53 13.70 -3.97
CA ARG A 50 -8.36 13.25 -5.09
C ARG A 50 -7.96 11.87 -5.62
N ASP A 51 -6.77 11.39 -5.25
CA ASP A 51 -6.29 10.07 -5.65
C ASP A 51 -6.89 8.99 -4.73
N PRO A 52 -7.54 7.94 -5.28
CA PRO A 52 -8.17 6.89 -4.48
C PRO A 52 -7.21 6.19 -3.50
N ALA A 53 -5.92 6.07 -3.83
CA ALA A 53 -4.94 5.46 -2.94
C ALA A 53 -4.73 6.31 -1.67
N VAL A 54 -4.74 7.63 -1.82
CA VAL A 54 -4.63 8.57 -0.69
C VAL A 54 -5.93 8.57 0.12
N GLN A 55 -7.10 8.55 -0.53
CA GLN A 55 -8.39 8.46 0.17
C GLN A 55 -8.49 7.18 1.01
N SER A 56 -8.07 6.05 0.45
CA SER A 56 -8.05 4.77 1.17
C SER A 56 -7.13 4.83 2.38
N ASP A 57 -5.90 5.33 2.22
CA ASP A 57 -4.94 5.45 3.34
C ASP A 57 -5.48 6.39 4.43
N VAL A 58 -6.10 7.52 4.07
CA VAL A 58 -6.74 8.43 5.05
C VAL A 58 -7.92 7.75 5.75
N ALA A 59 -8.76 7.00 5.03
CA ALA A 59 -9.87 6.26 5.62
C ALA A 59 -9.40 5.20 6.62
N ASP A 60 -8.30 4.50 6.31
CA ASP A 60 -7.65 3.56 7.23
C ASP A 60 -7.14 4.27 8.49
N HIS A 61 -6.47 5.41 8.36
CA HIS A 61 -6.01 6.19 9.52
C HIS A 61 -7.16 6.74 10.38
N VAL A 62 -8.27 7.14 9.77
CA VAL A 62 -9.48 7.59 10.49
C VAL A 62 -10.11 6.42 11.24
N ALA A 63 -10.28 5.26 10.59
CA ALA A 63 -10.81 4.07 11.23
C ALA A 63 -9.96 3.64 12.42
N ASP A 64 -8.63 3.63 12.25
CA ASP A 64 -7.70 3.31 13.33
C ASP A 64 -7.74 4.32 14.47
N ALA A 65 -7.93 5.61 14.17
CA ALA A 65 -8.07 6.64 15.20
C ALA A 65 -9.35 6.46 16.03
N VAL A 66 -10.46 6.09 15.39
CA VAL A 66 -11.73 5.81 16.08
C VAL A 66 -11.61 4.56 16.95
N VAL A 67 -10.99 3.49 16.45
CA VAL A 67 -10.75 2.26 17.23
C VAL A 67 -9.77 2.51 18.38
N ARG A 68 -8.73 3.33 18.19
CA ARG A 68 -7.84 3.74 19.30
C ARG A 68 -8.57 4.55 20.37
N ALA A 69 -9.56 5.34 19.99
CA ALA A 69 -10.36 6.11 20.95
C ALA A 69 -11.35 5.22 21.73
N ASN A 70 -11.84 4.13 21.11
CA ASN A 70 -12.64 3.12 21.78
C ASN A 70 -12.35 1.72 21.18
N ALA A 71 -11.62 0.90 21.96
CA ALA A 71 -11.20 -0.44 21.55
C ALA A 71 -12.39 -1.37 21.26
N ASP A 72 -13.57 -1.13 21.86
CA ASP A 72 -14.77 -1.92 21.61
C ASP A 72 -15.32 -1.77 20.18
N LEU A 73 -14.85 -0.78 19.44
CA LEU A 73 -15.23 -0.58 18.04
C LEU A 73 -14.37 -1.39 17.06
N VAL A 74 -13.39 -2.17 17.55
CA VAL A 74 -12.48 -2.94 16.69
C VAL A 74 -13.23 -3.94 15.79
N SER A 75 -14.28 -4.56 16.31
CA SER A 75 -15.11 -5.54 15.58
C SER A 75 -15.94 -4.89 14.46
N VAL A 76 -16.17 -3.58 14.51
CA VAL A 76 -16.87 -2.80 13.47
C VAL A 76 -15.92 -1.88 12.69
N ARG A 77 -14.60 -2.03 12.85
CA ARG A 77 -13.59 -1.23 12.13
C ARG A 77 -13.83 -1.18 10.62
N PRO A 78 -14.16 -2.29 9.91
CA PRO A 78 -14.40 -2.21 8.47
C PRO A 78 -15.58 -1.31 8.10
N LEU A 79 -16.65 -1.29 8.89
CA LEU A 79 -17.79 -0.40 8.68
C LEU A 79 -17.39 1.07 8.88
N ILE A 80 -16.63 1.36 9.94
CA ILE A 80 -16.09 2.70 10.19
C ILE A 80 -15.22 3.16 9.03
N ARG A 81 -14.34 2.28 8.52
CA ARG A 81 -13.48 2.53 7.36
C ARG A 81 -14.31 2.85 6.10
N THR A 82 -15.35 2.08 5.81
CA THR A 82 -16.23 2.32 4.66
C THR A 82 -16.89 3.70 4.75
N VAL A 83 -17.40 4.06 5.92
CA VAL A 83 -18.01 5.38 6.13
C VAL A 83 -16.97 6.49 6.05
N ALA A 84 -15.79 6.30 6.64
CA ALA A 84 -14.68 7.24 6.56
C ALA A 84 -14.27 7.47 5.10
N GLY A 85 -14.15 6.42 4.29
CA GLY A 85 -13.85 6.53 2.86
C GLY A 85 -14.92 7.32 2.09
N ALA A 86 -16.20 7.06 2.37
CA ALA A 86 -17.31 7.80 1.76
C ALA A 86 -17.27 9.29 2.12
N VAL A 87 -16.91 9.63 3.36
CA VAL A 87 -16.76 11.02 3.83
C VAL A 87 -15.52 11.69 3.21
N VAL A 88 -14.38 11.01 3.22
CA VAL A 88 -13.09 11.54 2.71
C VAL A 88 -13.17 11.89 1.22
N GLY A 89 -13.95 11.12 0.45
CA GLY A 89 -14.19 11.40 -0.97
C GLY A 89 -15.06 12.63 -1.27
N THR A 90 -15.65 13.27 -0.25
CA THR A 90 -16.59 14.39 -0.48
C THR A 90 -15.89 15.74 -0.72
N PRO A 91 -16.48 16.63 -1.54
CA PRO A 91 -15.99 18.01 -1.68
C PRO A 91 -16.01 18.79 -0.35
N ALA A 92 -16.96 18.49 0.54
CA ALA A 92 -17.06 19.10 1.86
C ALA A 92 -15.84 18.75 2.73
N PHE A 93 -15.47 17.46 2.78
CA PHE A 93 -14.27 17.03 3.49
C PHE A 93 -13.01 17.66 2.90
N ALA A 94 -12.89 17.71 1.57
CA ALA A 94 -11.75 18.34 0.90
C ALA A 94 -11.60 19.83 1.25
N ALA A 95 -12.71 20.57 1.43
CA ALA A 95 -12.70 21.97 1.85
C ALA A 95 -12.26 22.15 3.32
N VAL A 96 -12.73 21.29 4.22
CA VAL A 96 -12.30 21.27 5.62
C VAL A 96 -10.82 20.91 5.72
N PHE A 97 -10.39 19.86 5.03
CA PHE A 97 -8.99 19.45 4.98
C PHE A 97 -8.08 20.56 4.44
N HIS A 98 -8.51 21.26 3.38
CA HIS A 98 -7.77 22.39 2.82
C HIS A 98 -7.52 23.48 3.85
N ARG A 99 -8.58 23.90 4.57
CA ARG A 99 -8.48 24.91 5.64
C ARG A 99 -7.55 24.45 6.76
N ALA A 100 -7.69 23.20 7.20
CA ALA A 100 -6.84 22.63 8.25
C ALA A 100 -5.37 22.61 7.85
N VAL A 101 -5.04 22.14 6.64
CA VAL A 101 -3.66 22.14 6.12
C VAL A 101 -3.12 23.56 5.98
N LEU A 102 -3.95 24.49 5.49
CA LEU A 102 -3.58 25.89 5.32
C LEU A 102 -3.20 26.54 6.65
N GLU A 103 -4.01 26.35 7.69
CA GLU A 103 -3.77 26.90 9.03
C GLU A 103 -2.54 26.26 9.68
N ALA A 104 -2.44 24.93 9.65
CA ALA A 104 -1.28 24.20 10.18
C ALA A 104 0.02 24.68 9.50
N HIS A 105 0.02 24.78 8.17
CA HIS A 105 1.17 25.23 7.42
C HIS A 105 1.51 26.71 7.67
N ARG A 106 0.50 27.60 7.77
CA ARG A 106 0.72 29.01 8.16
C ARG A 106 1.37 29.13 9.53
N ALA A 107 0.92 28.33 10.50
CA ALA A 107 1.51 28.35 11.84
C ALA A 107 3.00 27.95 11.80
N VAL A 108 3.35 26.92 11.02
CA VAL A 108 4.73 26.47 10.83
C VAL A 108 5.60 27.51 10.12
N VAL A 109 5.12 28.11 9.03
CA VAL A 109 5.93 29.04 8.21
C VAL A 109 6.09 30.42 8.84
N THR A 110 5.07 30.90 9.57
CA THR A 110 5.10 32.26 10.15
C THR A 110 5.76 32.31 11.52
N GLN A 111 5.96 31.18 12.20
CA GLN A 111 6.57 31.08 13.54
C GLN A 111 5.94 32.01 14.61
N ARG A 112 4.72 32.54 14.38
CA ARG A 112 4.15 33.59 15.25
C ARG A 112 3.61 33.11 16.60
N ARG A 113 3.54 31.78 16.85
CA ARG A 113 3.20 31.23 18.17
C ARG A 113 3.94 29.90 18.43
N PRO A 114 4.48 29.67 19.65
CA PRO A 114 5.20 28.44 20.03
C PRO A 114 4.32 27.19 20.17
N ALA A 115 3.01 27.30 19.95
CA ALA A 115 2.09 26.18 19.79
C ALA A 115 1.05 26.55 18.73
N ALA A 116 0.95 25.74 17.68
CA ALA A 116 -0.18 25.81 16.76
C ALA A 116 -1.35 25.07 17.41
N LEU A 117 -2.37 25.80 17.86
CA LEU A 117 -3.66 25.23 18.23
C LEU A 117 -4.41 24.98 16.92
N VAL A 118 -4.38 23.76 16.41
CA VAL A 118 -5.28 23.36 15.32
C VAL A 118 -6.62 23.08 15.97
N ASN A 119 -7.57 24.00 15.83
CA ASN A 119 -8.91 23.82 16.36
C ASN A 119 -9.67 22.91 15.38
N VAL A 120 -9.64 21.61 15.63
CA VAL A 120 -10.32 20.57 14.83
C VAL A 120 -11.81 20.52 15.17
N ALA A 121 -12.45 21.69 15.39
CA ALA A 121 -13.85 21.78 15.77
C ALA A 121 -14.79 21.22 14.69
N ASP A 122 -14.40 21.27 13.41
CA ASP A 122 -15.26 20.85 12.30
C ASP A 122 -15.15 19.35 11.94
N THR A 123 -14.08 18.65 12.33
CA THR A 123 -13.97 17.20 12.10
C THR A 123 -14.77 16.40 13.13
N ALA A 124 -14.97 16.96 14.33
CA ALA A 124 -15.87 16.40 15.32
C ALA A 124 -17.32 16.34 14.83
N VAL A 125 -17.78 17.31 14.02
CA VAL A 125 -19.14 17.33 13.45
C VAL A 125 -19.34 16.20 12.42
N LEU A 126 -18.32 15.91 11.59
CA LEU A 126 -18.35 14.81 10.63
C LEU A 126 -18.29 13.44 11.34
N ILE A 127 -17.44 13.30 12.37
CA ILE A 127 -17.36 12.07 13.18
C ILE A 127 -18.65 11.87 14.01
N GLN A 128 -19.26 12.95 14.52
CA GLN A 128 -20.55 12.91 15.21
C GLN A 128 -21.69 12.46 14.30
N GLY A 129 -21.71 12.90 13.04
CA GLY A 129 -22.69 12.41 12.06
C GLY A 129 -22.58 10.91 11.82
N VAL A 130 -21.35 10.39 11.78
CA VAL A 130 -21.04 8.95 11.64
C VAL A 130 -21.40 8.16 12.90
N LEU A 131 -21.07 8.68 14.09
CA LEU A 131 -21.41 8.05 15.37
C LEU A 131 -22.93 8.02 15.64
N LYS A 132 -23.66 9.07 15.26
CA LYS A 132 -25.14 9.11 15.35
C LYS A 132 -25.82 8.07 14.48
N LEU A 133 -25.23 7.71 13.34
CA LEU A 133 -25.79 6.72 12.41
C LEU A 133 -25.53 5.27 12.87
N LEU A 134 -24.46 5.03 13.61
CA LEU A 134 -24.00 3.68 13.95
C LEU A 134 -24.34 3.25 15.38
N ALA A 135 -24.54 4.18 16.32
CA ALA A 135 -24.85 3.86 17.71
C ALA A 135 -25.79 4.90 18.36
N PRO A 136 -27.11 4.89 18.05
CA PRO A 136 -28.05 5.92 18.52
C PRO A 136 -28.24 5.95 20.04
N SER A 137 -27.98 4.85 20.75
CA SER A 137 -28.10 4.74 22.22
C SER A 137 -26.79 5.04 22.97
N SER A 138 -25.67 5.20 22.26
CA SER A 138 -24.39 5.62 22.86
C SER A 138 -24.28 7.13 22.73
N ALA A 139 -24.93 7.84 23.64
CA ALA A 139 -24.74 9.28 23.83
C ALA A 139 -23.31 9.56 24.33
N ALA A 140 -22.30 9.38 23.46
CA ALA A 140 -20.99 9.97 23.61
C ALA A 140 -21.03 11.43 23.14
N THR A 141 -22.00 12.19 23.65
CA THR A 141 -22.00 13.66 23.63
C THR A 141 -20.80 14.24 24.39
N VAL A 142 -20.12 13.42 25.21
CA VAL A 142 -18.99 13.84 26.06
C VAL A 142 -17.63 13.86 25.34
N ALA A 143 -17.46 13.13 24.23
CA ALA A 143 -16.17 13.08 23.52
C ALA A 143 -15.96 14.29 22.58
N ALA A 144 -17.02 14.92 22.11
CA ALA A 144 -16.92 16.02 21.16
C ALA A 144 -16.56 17.35 21.82
N GLU A 145 -17.08 17.65 23.03
CA GLU A 145 -16.73 18.87 23.76
C GLU A 145 -15.31 18.84 24.34
N ARG A 146 -14.80 17.66 24.72
CA ARG A 146 -13.39 17.50 25.15
C ARG A 146 -12.40 17.37 23.99
N ALA A 147 -12.85 17.02 22.79
CA ALA A 147 -12.03 17.04 21.58
C ALA A 147 -11.81 18.46 21.00
N VAL A 148 -12.52 19.48 21.50
CA VAL A 148 -12.39 20.88 21.05
C VAL A 148 -10.99 21.46 21.34
N ASN A 149 -10.15 20.84 22.17
CA ASN A 149 -8.84 21.37 22.52
C ASN A 149 -7.77 20.29 22.75
N VAL A 150 -7.43 19.44 21.76
CA VAL A 150 -6.34 18.45 21.98
C VAL A 150 -5.49 18.17 20.73
N PHE A 151 -4.98 19.20 20.07
CA PHE A 151 -3.72 19.06 19.33
C PHE A 151 -2.91 20.34 19.46
N THR A 152 -2.04 20.38 20.49
CA THR A 152 -0.94 21.33 20.53
C THR A 152 0.17 20.78 19.66
N PHE A 153 0.16 21.15 18.37
CA PHE A 153 1.27 20.83 17.49
C PHE A 153 2.44 21.76 17.86
N ARG A 154 3.42 21.22 18.59
CA ARG A 154 4.75 21.83 18.74
C ARG A 154 5.63 21.29 17.61
N PRO A 155 5.84 22.04 16.52
CA PRO A 155 6.75 21.59 15.47
C PRO A 155 8.15 21.35 16.07
N PRO A 156 8.78 20.19 15.84
CA PRO A 156 10.18 19.97 16.18
C PRO A 156 11.06 21.12 15.66
N THR A 157 12.13 21.45 16.37
CA THR A 157 13.11 22.50 15.97
C THR A 157 13.60 22.34 14.53
N ALA A 158 13.75 21.09 14.08
CA ALA A 158 14.10 20.71 12.71
C ALA A 158 13.16 21.26 11.62
N ILE A 159 11.86 21.45 11.92
CA ILE A 159 10.90 22.04 10.96
C ILE A 159 11.15 23.55 10.84
N GLY A 160 11.47 24.21 11.95
CA GLY A 160 11.86 25.63 11.95
C GLY A 160 13.14 25.87 11.14
N ASP A 161 14.13 24.98 11.27
CA ASP A 161 15.35 24.99 10.46
C ASP A 161 15.05 24.76 8.98
N ALA A 162 14.20 23.80 8.65
CA ALA A 162 13.79 23.54 7.26
C ALA A 162 13.12 24.76 6.61
N VAL A 163 12.27 25.50 7.33
CA VAL A 163 11.66 26.74 6.82
C VAL A 163 12.71 27.83 6.59
N ARG A 164 13.70 27.97 7.48
CA ARG A 164 14.81 28.92 7.30
C ARG A 164 15.64 28.56 6.07
N VAL A 165 16.01 27.29 5.92
CA VAL A 165 16.76 26.79 4.76
C VAL A 165 15.95 26.99 3.48
N ALA A 166 14.67 26.65 3.47
CA ALA A 166 13.80 26.85 2.30
C ALA A 166 13.72 28.33 1.90
N ARG A 167 13.67 29.25 2.87
CA ARG A 167 13.69 30.69 2.60
C ARG A 167 15.02 31.15 2.00
N ALA A 168 16.15 30.67 2.55
CA ALA A 168 17.48 30.96 2.01
C ALA A 168 17.64 30.43 0.58
N LEU A 169 17.20 29.19 0.33
CA LEU A 169 17.22 28.56 -1.00
C LEU A 169 16.34 29.29 -2.01
N TYR A 170 15.16 29.77 -1.60
CA TYR A 170 14.28 30.56 -2.46
C TYR A 170 14.91 31.91 -2.86
N THR A 171 15.59 32.59 -1.92
CA THR A 171 16.34 33.81 -2.22
C THR A 171 17.52 33.53 -3.13
N ALA A 172 18.27 32.45 -2.87
CA ALA A 172 19.39 32.01 -3.71
C ALA A 172 18.95 31.69 -5.15
N ALA A 173 17.73 31.18 -5.34
CA ALA A 173 17.18 30.90 -6.68
C ALA A 173 17.15 32.14 -7.58
N TRP A 174 16.80 33.31 -7.04
CA TRP A 174 16.80 34.57 -7.79
C TRP A 174 18.21 35.06 -8.12
N ILE A 175 19.14 34.90 -7.17
CA ILE A 175 20.57 35.22 -7.39
C ILE A 175 21.12 34.34 -8.51
N PHE A 176 20.82 33.04 -8.49
CA PHE A 176 21.25 32.11 -9.54
C PHE A 176 20.62 32.42 -10.89
N ALA A 177 19.34 32.82 -10.94
CA ALA A 177 18.70 33.23 -12.19
C ALA A 177 19.38 34.46 -12.82
N LEU A 178 19.69 35.48 -12.00
CA LEU A 178 20.39 36.68 -12.46
C LEU A 178 21.83 36.37 -12.90
N ALA A 179 22.56 35.58 -12.13
CA ALA A 179 23.91 35.15 -12.47
C ALA A 179 23.92 34.31 -13.76
N ALA A 180 22.95 33.41 -13.93
CA ALA A 180 22.80 32.61 -15.14
C ALA A 180 22.58 33.49 -16.38
N ALA A 181 21.71 34.49 -16.29
CA ALA A 181 21.44 35.43 -17.38
C ALA A 181 22.69 36.24 -17.74
N LEU A 182 23.41 36.76 -16.73
CA LEU A 182 24.65 37.51 -16.94
C LEU A 182 25.71 36.63 -17.61
N LEU A 183 25.94 35.42 -17.10
CA LEU A 183 26.90 34.47 -17.67
C LEU A 183 26.54 34.06 -19.10
N ALA A 184 25.26 33.87 -19.40
CA ALA A 184 24.79 33.57 -20.76
C ALA A 184 25.08 34.73 -21.73
N VAL A 185 24.82 35.97 -21.31
CA VAL A 185 25.12 37.17 -22.10
C VAL A 185 26.63 37.33 -22.29
N THR A 186 27.43 37.20 -21.24
CA THR A 186 28.90 37.27 -21.32
C THR A 186 29.46 36.15 -22.20
N ALA A 187 28.92 34.93 -22.11
CA ALA A 187 29.31 33.81 -22.97
C ALA A 187 29.07 34.11 -24.45
N LEU A 188 27.94 34.75 -24.79
CA LEU A 188 27.62 35.19 -26.15
C LEU A 188 28.48 36.38 -26.60
N TRP A 189 28.80 37.31 -25.69
CA TRP A 189 29.59 38.49 -25.99
C TRP A 189 31.06 38.16 -26.29
N VAL A 190 31.67 37.28 -25.50
CA VAL A 190 33.07 36.83 -25.63
C VAL A 190 33.24 35.78 -26.74
N SER A 191 32.13 35.18 -27.22
CA SER A 191 32.22 34.13 -28.23
C SER A 191 32.67 34.66 -29.60
N SER A 192 33.63 33.95 -30.19
CA SER A 192 34.00 34.12 -31.59
C SER A 192 32.92 33.64 -32.56
N ASP A 193 32.01 32.76 -32.10
CA ASP A 193 30.86 32.24 -32.87
C ASP A 193 29.62 32.22 -31.99
N ARG A 194 28.86 33.33 -32.02
CA ARG A 194 27.67 33.53 -31.21
C ARG A 194 26.58 32.50 -31.49
N ALA A 195 26.52 31.99 -32.72
CA ALA A 195 25.50 31.06 -33.12
C ALA A 195 25.81 29.63 -32.60
N VAL A 196 27.07 29.21 -32.62
CA VAL A 196 27.50 27.96 -31.96
C VAL A 196 27.33 28.03 -30.44
N THR A 197 27.67 29.17 -29.81
CA THR A 197 27.46 29.35 -28.36
C THR A 197 25.97 29.39 -28.00
N GLY A 198 25.14 30.09 -28.78
CA GLY A 198 23.69 30.11 -28.59
C GLY A 198 23.05 28.73 -28.73
N ARG A 199 23.49 27.93 -29.72
CA ARG A 199 23.02 26.54 -29.86
C ARG A 199 23.39 25.68 -28.65
N ARG A 200 24.61 25.81 -28.12
CA ARG A 200 25.06 25.06 -26.93
C ARG A 200 24.27 25.44 -25.68
N LEU A 201 24.03 26.73 -25.46
CA LEU A 201 23.18 27.21 -24.37
C LEU A 201 21.77 26.63 -24.47
N GLY A 202 21.16 26.70 -25.66
CA GLY A 202 19.83 26.14 -25.91
C GLY A 202 19.75 24.62 -25.67
N VAL A 203 20.70 23.85 -26.23
CA VAL A 203 20.77 22.38 -26.00
C VAL A 203 21.02 22.06 -24.54
N GLY A 204 21.87 22.82 -23.84
CA GLY A 204 22.15 22.63 -22.41
C GLY A 204 20.90 22.85 -21.55
N LEU A 205 20.13 23.92 -21.81
CA LEU A 205 18.86 24.16 -21.12
C LEU A 205 17.82 23.07 -21.42
N ALA A 206 17.77 22.59 -22.67
CA ALA A 206 16.91 21.49 -23.09
C ALA A 206 17.21 20.20 -22.30
N LEU A 207 18.48 19.79 -22.27
CA LEU A 207 18.94 18.61 -21.53
C LEU A 207 18.79 18.77 -20.01
N GLY A 208 19.06 19.97 -19.48
CA GLY A 208 18.90 20.28 -18.07
C GLY A 208 17.44 20.17 -17.60
N GLY A 209 16.48 20.69 -18.38
CA GLY A 209 15.05 20.50 -18.11
C GLY A 209 14.63 19.03 -18.17
N LEU A 210 15.08 18.29 -19.19
CA LEU A 210 14.80 16.85 -19.29
C LEU A 210 15.40 16.03 -18.14
N ALA A 211 16.60 16.38 -17.67
CA ALA A 211 17.22 15.74 -16.52
C ALA A 211 16.38 15.92 -15.24
N VAL A 212 15.81 17.11 -15.02
CA VAL A 212 14.90 17.34 -13.89
C VAL A 212 13.61 16.52 -14.02
N VAL A 213 13.07 16.35 -15.24
CA VAL A 213 11.91 15.47 -15.47
C VAL A 213 12.26 14.00 -15.17
N ALA A 214 13.44 13.54 -15.60
CA ALA A 214 13.91 12.19 -15.31
C ALA A 214 14.05 11.98 -13.78
N LEU A 215 14.63 12.94 -13.07
CA LEU A 215 14.72 12.92 -11.60
C LEU A 215 13.34 12.92 -10.93
N TYR A 216 12.36 13.63 -11.47
CA TYR A 216 10.99 13.59 -10.97
C TYR A 216 10.36 12.19 -11.09
N VAL A 217 10.57 11.51 -12.23
CA VAL A 217 10.04 10.15 -12.46
C VAL A 217 10.74 9.15 -11.56
N VAL A 218 12.07 9.16 -11.52
CA VAL A 218 12.89 8.27 -10.68
C VAL A 218 12.57 8.49 -9.20
N GLY A 219 12.45 9.75 -8.77
CA GLY A 219 12.07 10.10 -7.40
C GLY A 219 10.71 9.53 -7.00
N GLY A 220 9.72 9.56 -7.91
CA GLY A 220 8.41 8.95 -7.66
C GLY A 220 8.48 7.44 -7.47
N ALA A 221 9.29 6.74 -8.28
CA ALA A 221 9.51 5.30 -8.14
C ALA A 221 10.23 4.95 -6.84
N ILE A 222 11.24 5.75 -6.44
CA ILE A 222 11.94 5.57 -5.17
C ILE A 222 10.98 5.78 -3.99
N VAL A 223 10.17 6.85 -4.01
CA VAL A 223 9.17 7.13 -2.96
C VAL A 223 8.17 5.99 -2.83
N GLN A 224 7.73 5.41 -3.95
CA GLN A 224 6.81 4.27 -3.93
C GLN A 224 7.43 3.02 -3.29
N GLN A 225 8.70 2.73 -3.58
CA GLN A 225 9.40 1.54 -3.07
C GLN A 225 9.88 1.67 -1.64
N THR A 226 10.21 2.89 -1.21
CA THR A 226 10.71 3.18 0.15
C THR A 226 9.58 3.48 1.15
N ALA A 227 8.34 3.60 0.68
CA ALA A 227 7.19 3.78 1.54
C ALA A 227 6.98 2.56 2.45
N PRO A 228 6.40 2.75 3.66
CA PRO A 228 5.97 1.64 4.51
C PRO A 228 5.11 0.63 3.73
N ALA A 229 5.20 -0.64 4.11
CA ALA A 229 4.45 -1.73 3.47
C ALA A 229 2.96 -1.37 3.32
N GLY A 230 2.41 -1.57 2.12
CA GLY A 230 1.03 -1.24 1.77
C GLY A 230 0.76 0.23 1.42
N ARG A 231 1.71 1.15 1.59
CA ARG A 231 1.49 2.61 1.36
C ARG A 231 2.16 3.20 0.11
N GLY A 232 2.83 2.37 -0.70
CA GLY A 232 3.56 2.84 -1.88
C GLY A 232 2.70 3.65 -2.87
N ALA A 233 1.46 3.21 -3.13
CA ALA A 233 0.57 3.90 -4.06
C ALA A 233 0.16 5.29 -3.56
N ALA A 234 -0.19 5.42 -2.26
CA ALA A 234 -0.51 6.70 -1.65
C ALA A 234 0.70 7.65 -1.65
N ALA A 235 1.90 7.15 -1.32
CA ALA A 235 3.13 7.92 -1.35
C ALA A 235 3.47 8.44 -2.76
N ALA A 236 3.30 7.60 -3.79
CA ALA A 236 3.48 7.99 -5.19
C ALA A 236 2.47 9.05 -5.65
N ALA A 237 1.21 8.95 -5.20
CA ALA A 237 0.18 9.95 -5.47
C ALA A 237 0.50 11.31 -4.82
N ILE A 238 0.94 11.29 -3.56
CA ILE A 238 1.39 12.49 -2.84
C ILE A 238 2.59 13.14 -3.55
N TRP A 239 3.57 12.34 -4.00
CA TRP A 239 4.70 12.83 -4.79
C TRP A 239 4.24 13.54 -6.07
N ARG A 240 3.32 12.93 -6.84
CA ARG A 240 2.78 13.53 -8.07
C ARG A 240 2.07 14.86 -7.78
N ALA A 241 1.29 14.93 -6.70
CA ALA A 241 0.59 16.14 -6.32
C ALA A 241 1.54 17.27 -5.86
N LEU A 242 2.56 16.94 -5.06
CA LEU A 242 3.49 17.92 -4.49
C LEU A 242 4.59 18.35 -5.48
N ALA A 243 5.12 17.44 -6.28
CA ALA A 243 6.23 17.68 -7.20
C ALA A 243 5.80 17.88 -8.67
N GLY A 244 4.52 17.65 -9.01
CA GLY A 244 4.04 17.75 -10.39
C GLY A 244 4.27 19.11 -11.04
N GLY A 245 4.25 20.21 -10.27
CA GLY A 245 4.56 21.53 -10.82
C GLY A 245 6.03 21.73 -11.18
N LEU A 246 6.97 20.96 -10.58
CA LEU A 246 8.39 20.97 -10.94
C LEU A 246 8.57 20.35 -12.32
N ARG A 247 7.89 19.22 -12.59
CA ARG A 247 7.85 18.58 -13.90
C ARG A 247 7.40 19.59 -14.97
N THR A 248 6.33 20.34 -14.72
CA THR A 248 5.83 21.34 -15.65
C THR A 248 6.86 22.46 -15.90
N GLN A 249 7.50 23.00 -14.86
CA GLN A 249 8.52 24.05 -15.02
C GLN A 249 9.78 23.55 -15.73
N ALA A 250 10.19 22.31 -15.48
CA ALA A 250 11.29 21.67 -16.16
C ALA A 250 11.01 21.47 -17.67
N LEU A 251 9.77 21.13 -18.04
CA LEU A 251 9.34 21.07 -19.43
C LEU A 251 9.34 22.45 -20.11
N TRP A 252 8.93 23.51 -19.41
CA TRP A 252 9.05 24.88 -19.91
C TRP A 252 10.52 25.27 -20.17
N LEU A 253 11.42 24.95 -19.24
CA LEU A 253 12.85 25.16 -19.41
C LEU A 253 13.39 24.40 -20.62
N ALA A 254 12.95 23.14 -20.78
CA ALA A 254 13.38 22.30 -21.89
C ALA A 254 12.93 22.86 -23.24
N GLY A 255 11.66 23.28 -23.33
CA GLY A 255 11.08 23.92 -24.51
C GLY A 255 11.75 25.24 -24.85
N ALA A 256 12.01 26.10 -23.86
CA ALA A 256 12.75 27.36 -24.07
C ALA A 256 14.17 27.11 -24.60
N GLY A 257 14.87 26.11 -24.05
CA GLY A 257 16.18 25.69 -24.55
C GLY A 257 16.15 25.24 -26.01
N ALA A 258 15.16 24.41 -26.38
CA ALA A 258 14.98 23.95 -27.75
C ALA A 258 14.74 25.11 -28.74
N VAL A 259 13.94 26.11 -28.35
CA VAL A 259 13.70 27.33 -29.15
C VAL A 259 14.99 28.11 -29.37
N VAL A 260 15.77 28.34 -28.31
CA VAL A 260 17.07 29.03 -28.40
C VAL A 260 18.03 28.28 -29.32
N ALA A 261 18.08 26.94 -29.23
CA ALA A 261 18.92 26.11 -30.09
C ALA A 261 18.48 26.16 -31.56
N GLY A 262 17.17 26.14 -31.81
CA GLY A 262 16.58 26.26 -33.15
C GLY A 262 16.87 27.62 -33.78
N ALA A 263 16.64 28.71 -33.05
CA ALA A 263 16.89 30.07 -33.52
C ALA A 263 18.37 30.30 -33.86
N ALA A 264 19.29 29.84 -33.00
CA ALA A 264 20.72 29.94 -33.25
C ALA A 264 21.14 29.14 -34.50
N SER A 265 20.53 27.98 -34.73
CA SER A 265 20.79 27.15 -35.92
C SER A 265 20.26 27.80 -37.20
N ALA A 266 19.06 28.41 -37.16
CA ALA A 266 18.49 29.14 -38.29
C ALA A 266 19.36 30.35 -38.71
N LEU A 267 19.94 31.07 -37.74
CA LEU A 267 20.84 32.19 -38.00
C LEU A 267 22.14 31.75 -38.70
N THR A 268 22.71 30.59 -38.34
CA THR A 268 23.87 30.05 -39.07
C THR A 268 23.55 29.75 -40.53
N LEU A 269 22.38 29.15 -40.78
CA LEU A 269 21.95 28.77 -42.12
C LEU A 269 21.69 29.99 -43.00
N ALA A 270 21.03 31.03 -42.45
CA ALA A 270 20.79 32.30 -43.13
C ALA A 270 22.08 33.10 -43.39
N ALA A 271 23.10 32.97 -42.55
CA ALA A 271 24.41 33.59 -42.77
C ALA A 271 25.18 32.88 -43.90
N THR A 272 25.18 31.54 -43.90
CA THR A 272 25.84 30.75 -44.96
C THR A 272 25.21 30.94 -46.34
N SER A 273 23.89 31.10 -46.42
CA SER A 273 23.21 31.30 -47.71
C SER A 273 23.40 32.67 -48.34
N ARG A 274 23.60 33.71 -47.52
CA ARG A 274 23.95 35.06 -48.00
C ARG A 274 25.35 35.10 -48.60
N ALA A 275 26.27 34.27 -48.09
CA ALA A 275 27.63 34.15 -48.63
C ALA A 275 27.67 33.40 -49.98
N GLU A 276 26.71 32.53 -50.26
CA GLU A 276 26.63 31.71 -51.49
C GLU A 276 25.69 32.29 -52.57
N GLY A 277 25.09 33.48 -52.38
CA GLY A 277 24.21 34.10 -53.37
C GLY A 277 22.89 33.35 -53.64
N GLY A 278 22.46 32.46 -52.74
CA GLY A 278 21.29 31.60 -52.95
C GLY A 278 19.94 32.27 -52.63
N SER A 279 18.93 32.03 -53.46
CA SER A 279 17.52 32.42 -53.25
C SER A 279 16.94 31.79 -51.97
N LEU A 280 16.07 32.55 -51.28
CA LEU A 280 15.35 32.14 -50.06
C LEU A 280 14.57 30.82 -50.21
N ARG A 281 14.15 30.43 -51.44
CA ARG A 281 13.53 29.12 -51.72
C ARG A 281 14.52 27.96 -51.52
N GLY A 282 15.76 28.11 -51.97
CA GLY A 282 16.82 27.10 -51.77
C GLY A 282 17.31 27.00 -50.33
N LEU A 283 16.92 27.94 -49.45
CA LEU A 283 17.14 27.85 -48.01
C LEU A 283 16.10 26.94 -47.35
N ALA A 284 14.83 27.06 -47.74
CA ALA A 284 13.72 26.26 -47.24
C ALA A 284 13.90 24.78 -47.62
N ASP A 285 14.26 24.49 -48.87
CA ASP A 285 14.50 23.12 -49.32
C ASP A 285 15.72 22.47 -48.64
N ARG A 286 16.80 23.24 -48.38
CA ARG A 286 17.97 22.77 -47.61
C ARG A 286 17.68 22.58 -46.12
N LEU A 287 16.77 23.38 -45.54
CA LEU A 287 16.29 23.21 -44.15
C LEU A 287 15.49 21.90 -44.02
N VAL A 288 14.57 21.66 -44.96
CA VAL A 288 13.71 20.46 -45.02
C VAL A 288 14.52 19.19 -45.30
N ALA A 289 15.52 19.26 -46.18
CA ALA A 289 16.40 18.13 -46.50
C ALA A 289 17.42 17.77 -45.39
N ARG A 290 17.82 18.73 -44.53
CA ARG A 290 18.66 18.43 -43.35
C ARG A 290 17.87 17.90 -42.16
N LEU A 291 16.57 18.21 -42.09
CA LEU A 291 15.64 17.63 -41.11
C LEU A 291 15.26 16.15 -41.44
N SER A 292 15.65 15.64 -42.61
CA SER A 292 15.28 14.29 -43.08
C SER A 292 16.37 13.22 -43.04
N SER A 293 17.61 13.50 -42.60
CA SER A 293 18.74 12.55 -42.74
C SER A 293 19.51 12.24 -41.44
N GLY A 294 18.85 11.60 -40.46
CA GLY A 294 19.59 11.01 -39.34
C GLY A 294 18.77 10.27 -38.30
N VAL A 295 19.41 9.26 -37.70
CA VAL A 295 19.00 8.38 -36.57
C VAL A 295 18.28 9.11 -35.41
N GLY A 296 18.51 10.42 -35.25
CA GLY A 296 17.79 11.26 -34.28
C GLY A 296 16.28 11.35 -34.49
N ARG A 297 15.77 11.13 -35.71
CA ARG A 297 14.33 11.14 -36.00
C ARG A 297 13.61 9.93 -35.38
N SER A 298 14.26 8.76 -35.38
CA SER A 298 13.73 7.55 -34.75
C SER A 298 13.75 7.67 -33.22
N VAL A 299 14.80 8.25 -32.64
CA VAL A 299 14.88 8.44 -31.19
C VAL A 299 13.86 9.48 -30.71
N VAL A 300 13.68 10.58 -31.44
CA VAL A 300 12.67 11.61 -31.11
C VAL A 300 11.25 11.07 -31.34
N ALA A 301 10.99 10.36 -32.44
CA ALA A 301 9.67 9.78 -32.71
C ALA A 301 9.29 8.67 -31.72
N VAL A 302 10.25 7.84 -31.31
CA VAL A 302 10.05 6.81 -30.26
C VAL A 302 9.84 7.48 -28.91
N SER A 303 10.64 8.49 -28.55
CA SER A 303 10.47 9.22 -27.29
C SER A 303 9.15 9.97 -27.22
N LEU A 304 8.72 10.57 -28.34
CA LEU A 304 7.44 11.26 -28.47
C LEU A 304 6.27 10.27 -28.46
N GLY A 305 6.40 9.11 -29.12
CA GLY A 305 5.41 8.04 -29.10
C GLY A 305 5.23 7.44 -27.71
N VAL A 306 6.32 7.21 -26.97
CA VAL A 306 6.28 6.73 -25.57
C VAL A 306 5.66 7.78 -24.65
N ALA A 307 5.97 9.07 -24.84
CA ALA A 307 5.35 10.15 -24.06
C ALA A 307 3.84 10.30 -24.32
N ILE A 308 3.39 10.11 -25.56
CA ILE A 308 1.96 10.15 -25.94
C ILE A 308 1.21 8.93 -25.38
N LEU A 309 1.83 7.74 -25.38
CA LEU A 309 1.22 6.51 -24.87
C LEU A 309 1.08 6.49 -23.34
N LEU A 310 1.98 7.16 -22.61
CA LEU A 310 1.97 7.17 -21.14
C LEU A 310 1.04 8.23 -20.55
N GLU A 311 0.90 9.42 -21.16
CA GLU A 311 -0.02 10.47 -20.70
C GLU A 311 -0.56 11.35 -21.86
N PRO A 312 -1.79 11.12 -22.38
CA PRO A 312 -2.27 11.78 -23.60
C PRO A 312 -2.61 13.28 -23.46
N GLY A 313 -2.94 13.76 -22.26
CA GLY A 313 -3.31 15.17 -22.03
C GLY A 313 -2.16 16.17 -22.24
N PRO A 314 -1.01 16.02 -21.53
CA PRO A 314 0.14 16.92 -21.64
C PRO A 314 0.82 16.90 -23.01
N ALA A 315 0.82 15.76 -23.72
CA ALA A 315 1.46 15.62 -25.02
C ALA A 315 0.79 16.50 -26.10
N LEU A 316 -0.54 16.63 -26.06
CA LEU A 316 -1.30 17.53 -26.92
C LEU A 316 -1.02 19.01 -26.61
N THR A 317 -0.80 19.35 -25.33
CA THR A 317 -0.44 20.70 -24.91
C THR A 317 0.98 21.08 -25.37
N VAL A 318 1.93 20.15 -25.25
CA VAL A 318 3.31 20.32 -25.74
C VAL A 318 3.34 20.43 -27.27
N GLY A 319 2.52 19.65 -27.99
CA GLY A 319 2.36 19.78 -29.45
C GLY A 319 1.81 21.14 -29.87
N ALA A 320 0.79 21.65 -29.18
CA ALA A 320 0.22 22.97 -29.45
C ALA A 320 1.20 24.12 -29.14
N VAL A 321 1.97 24.01 -28.05
CA VAL A 321 3.01 24.99 -27.68
C VAL A 321 4.18 24.94 -28.67
N ALA A 322 4.63 23.76 -29.10
CA ALA A 322 5.67 23.61 -30.11
C ALA A 322 5.22 24.18 -31.47
N GLY A 323 3.96 23.93 -31.87
CA GLY A 323 3.35 24.52 -33.07
C GLY A 323 3.26 26.05 -32.98
N GLY A 324 2.82 26.58 -31.84
CA GLY A 324 2.75 28.02 -31.59
C GLY A 324 4.13 28.71 -31.60
N LEU A 325 5.16 28.06 -31.06
CA LEU A 325 6.54 28.57 -31.07
C LEU A 325 7.16 28.58 -32.47
N VAL A 326 6.85 27.58 -33.30
CA VAL A 326 7.27 27.55 -34.71
C VAL A 326 6.60 28.67 -35.50
N LEU A 327 5.31 28.92 -35.29
CA LEU A 327 4.58 30.02 -35.93
C LEU A 327 5.10 31.40 -35.49
N LEU A 328 5.41 31.57 -34.21
CA LEU A 328 6.01 32.81 -33.68
C LEU A 328 7.43 33.05 -34.24
N ALA A 329 8.25 32.01 -34.35
CA ALA A 329 9.58 32.11 -34.95
C ALA A 329 9.51 32.45 -36.45
N ALA A 330 8.55 31.87 -37.18
CA ALA A 330 8.30 32.19 -38.58
C ALA A 330 7.79 33.64 -38.77
N GLY A 331 6.90 34.12 -37.89
CA GLY A 331 6.40 35.49 -37.88
C GLY A 331 7.50 36.53 -37.60
N ALA A 332 8.35 36.27 -36.60
CA ALA A 332 9.47 37.16 -36.24
C ALA A 332 10.52 37.28 -37.36
N ALA A 333 10.80 36.19 -38.08
CA ALA A 333 11.69 36.20 -39.24
C ALA A 333 11.14 37.03 -40.42
N GLY A 334 9.81 37.02 -40.61
CA GLY A 334 9.13 37.79 -41.65
C GLY A 334 9.13 39.31 -41.41
N VAL A 335 9.17 39.74 -40.15
CA VAL A 335 9.24 41.17 -39.75
C VAL A 335 10.67 41.70 -39.93
N LEU A 336 11.68 40.95 -39.49
CA LEU A 336 13.10 41.34 -39.65
C LEU A 336 13.52 41.49 -41.12
N ALA A 337 12.97 40.66 -42.01
CA ALA A 337 13.28 40.69 -43.44
C ALA A 337 12.69 41.89 -44.20
N ARG A 338 11.76 42.64 -43.58
CA ARG A 338 11.20 43.88 -44.13
C ARG A 338 11.96 45.11 -43.66
N VAL A 339 12.49 45.10 -42.44
CA VAL A 339 13.30 46.19 -41.88
C VAL A 339 14.68 46.31 -42.56
N VAL A 340 15.24 45.20 -43.05
CA VAL A 340 16.57 45.19 -43.71
C VAL A 340 16.54 45.61 -45.20
N ARG A 341 15.34 45.77 -45.80
CA ARG A 341 15.20 46.12 -47.23
C ARG A 341 15.16 47.64 -47.53
N ALA A 342 15.38 48.50 -46.53
CA ALA A 342 15.18 49.95 -46.66
C ALA A 342 16.47 50.78 -46.93
N THR A 343 17.54 50.19 -47.47
CA THR A 343 18.78 50.94 -47.82
C THR A 343 19.27 50.59 -49.24
N PRO A 344 19.35 51.56 -50.18
CA PRO A 344 19.82 51.31 -51.55
C PRO A 344 21.36 51.30 -51.66
N PRO A 345 21.94 50.67 -52.71
CA PRO A 345 23.38 50.40 -52.82
C PRO A 345 24.15 51.45 -53.64
N ALA A 346 25.44 51.62 -53.37
CA ALA A 346 26.38 52.38 -54.22
C ALA A 346 27.47 51.47 -54.84
N SER A 347 27.64 51.65 -56.16
CA SER A 347 28.67 51.24 -57.16
C SER A 347 29.84 50.31 -56.75
N ARG A 348 30.10 49.20 -57.47
CA ARG A 348 30.83 49.05 -58.76
C ARG A 348 32.27 49.59 -58.73
N THR A 349 33.26 48.69 -58.52
CA THR A 349 34.60 48.63 -59.18
C THR A 349 35.56 47.64 -58.48
N VAL A 350 35.39 46.32 -58.61
CA VAL A 350 36.50 45.36 -58.34
C VAL A 350 36.41 44.08 -59.18
N ARG A 351 35.81 44.14 -60.39
CA ARG A 351 35.74 42.95 -61.28
C ARG A 351 37.01 42.70 -62.11
N ASP A 352 38.04 43.55 -61.98
CA ASP A 352 39.27 43.43 -62.77
C ASP A 352 40.48 42.85 -62.01
N ALA A 353 40.31 42.50 -60.73
CA ALA A 353 41.41 41.93 -59.91
C ALA A 353 41.45 40.39 -59.91
N GLU A 354 40.35 39.70 -60.21
CA GLU A 354 40.29 38.22 -60.15
C GLU A 354 40.83 37.52 -61.40
N ARG A 355 41.06 38.25 -62.50
CA ARG A 355 41.53 37.66 -63.77
C ARG A 355 43.04 37.38 -63.79
N ARG A 356 43.83 37.95 -62.88
CA ARG A 356 45.30 37.82 -62.87
C ARG A 356 45.87 36.84 -61.83
N ALA A 357 45.02 36.22 -61.00
CA ALA A 357 45.45 35.22 -60.02
C ALA A 357 45.33 33.76 -60.53
N ARG A 358 44.85 33.54 -61.76
CA ARG A 358 44.61 32.20 -62.33
C ARG A 358 45.80 31.58 -63.07
N GLU A 359 46.95 32.24 -63.15
CA GLU A 359 48.09 31.76 -63.97
C GLU A 359 49.38 31.47 -63.20
N ARG A 360 49.37 31.47 -61.87
CA ARG A 360 50.53 30.98 -61.11
C ARG A 360 50.09 30.02 -60.02
N VAL A 361 50.21 28.74 -60.35
CA VAL A 361 50.70 27.62 -59.54
C VAL A 361 50.02 26.34 -60.06
N VAL A 362 50.35 26.01 -61.31
CA VAL A 362 50.36 24.65 -61.83
C VAL A 362 51.83 24.23 -61.84
N ARG A 363 52.20 23.39 -60.86
CA ARG A 363 53.30 22.41 -60.82
C ARG A 363 53.97 22.38 -59.44
N ALA A 364 53.39 21.57 -58.57
CA ALA A 364 54.15 20.55 -57.86
C ALA A 364 53.20 19.36 -57.64
N ARG A 365 53.30 18.39 -58.55
CA ARG A 365 52.65 17.08 -58.48
C ARG A 365 53.52 16.16 -57.61
N ALA A 366 52.90 15.48 -56.66
CA ALA A 366 53.12 14.08 -56.22
C ALA A 366 52.28 13.93 -54.93
N GLY A 367 51.03 13.47 -54.98
CA GLY A 367 50.63 12.05 -55.03
C GLY A 367 50.52 11.51 -53.59
N GLY A 368 49.42 10.98 -53.07
CA GLY A 368 48.08 10.69 -53.55
C GLY A 368 47.15 10.45 -52.34
N SER A 369 45.85 10.60 -52.56
CA SER A 369 44.79 10.53 -51.55
C SER A 369 44.46 9.10 -51.06
N PRO A 370 43.80 8.98 -49.88
CA PRO A 370 43.52 7.71 -49.21
C PRO A 370 42.24 7.04 -49.72
N ALA A 371 42.25 5.71 -49.80
CA ALA A 371 41.05 4.86 -49.86
C ALA A 371 41.46 3.42 -49.45
N LEU A 372 41.00 2.92 -48.30
CA LEU A 372 39.75 2.16 -48.13
C LEU A 372 39.95 0.63 -48.23
N ARG A 373 40.00 -0.05 -47.08
CA ARG A 373 39.53 -1.43 -46.86
C ARG A 373 38.92 -1.45 -45.45
N ARG A 374 37.62 -1.20 -45.25
CA ARG A 374 36.45 -2.11 -45.35
C ARG A 374 36.62 -3.43 -44.60
N GLY A 375 35.74 -3.65 -43.63
CA GLY A 375 35.48 -4.94 -42.98
C GLY A 375 34.75 -4.85 -41.62
N LEU A 376 33.49 -4.42 -41.61
CA LEU A 376 32.44 -4.86 -40.65
C LEU A 376 31.63 -5.95 -41.43
N PRO A 377 30.81 -6.88 -40.87
CA PRO A 377 29.89 -6.68 -39.73
C PRO A 377 29.61 -7.99 -38.92
N PRO A 378 28.38 -8.28 -38.42
CA PRO A 378 27.95 -8.16 -37.02
C PRO A 378 27.40 -9.49 -36.44
N ALA A 379 26.82 -9.42 -35.24
CA ALA A 379 25.80 -10.35 -34.72
C ALA A 379 26.23 -11.79 -34.31
N VAL A 380 26.50 -11.95 -33.01
CA VAL A 380 25.87 -12.97 -32.15
C VAL A 380 25.53 -12.23 -30.85
N ALA A 381 24.29 -11.78 -30.69
CA ALA A 381 23.27 -12.42 -29.86
C ALA A 381 23.74 -12.56 -28.39
N VAL A 382 23.32 -11.70 -27.46
CA VAL A 382 21.97 -11.70 -26.84
C VAL A 382 21.69 -13.04 -26.14
N ILE A 383 21.64 -12.95 -24.81
CA ILE A 383 20.96 -13.87 -23.88
C ILE A 383 21.61 -15.25 -23.75
N ALA A 384 22.50 -15.37 -22.77
CA ALA A 384 22.51 -16.52 -21.88
C ALA A 384 23.07 -16.09 -20.51
N LEU A 385 22.20 -16.11 -19.51
CA LEU A 385 22.46 -16.05 -18.06
C LEU A 385 22.85 -14.67 -17.50
N THR A 386 21.98 -13.87 -16.86
CA THR A 386 20.97 -14.23 -15.85
C THR A 386 21.41 -15.43 -15.02
N GLY A 387 22.35 -15.16 -14.12
CA GLY A 387 22.88 -16.11 -13.15
C GLY A 387 23.49 -15.42 -11.93
N ALA A 388 22.94 -14.26 -11.53
CA ALA A 388 23.10 -13.71 -10.19
C ALA A 388 21.82 -13.93 -9.37
N VAL A 389 21.19 -15.08 -9.60
CA VAL A 389 20.35 -15.82 -8.65
C VAL A 389 21.09 -17.14 -8.44
N ALA A 390 22.05 -17.12 -7.52
CA ALA A 390 22.66 -18.30 -6.88
C ALA A 390 23.62 -17.85 -5.75
N ILE A 391 23.13 -16.97 -4.87
CA ILE A 391 23.51 -16.98 -3.44
C ILE A 391 22.21 -17.23 -2.67
N VAL A 392 21.51 -18.29 -3.07
CA VAL A 392 20.51 -19.03 -2.32
C VAL A 392 20.62 -20.44 -2.91
N ALA A 393 21.11 -21.41 -2.12
CA ALA A 393 21.42 -22.81 -2.46
C ALA A 393 22.92 -23.17 -2.57
N SER A 394 23.66 -22.94 -1.49
CA SER A 394 24.76 -23.81 -1.02
C SER A 394 24.99 -23.52 0.46
N GLY A 395 23.90 -23.69 1.20
CA GLY A 395 23.85 -23.73 2.65
C GLY A 395 22.95 -24.90 3.00
N SER A 396 23.37 -26.10 2.64
CA SER A 396 22.85 -27.34 3.22
C SER A 396 23.30 -27.37 4.68
N GLY A 397 22.64 -26.57 5.50
CA GLY A 397 22.50 -26.87 6.91
C GLY A 397 21.62 -28.10 6.96
N ALA A 398 22.22 -29.27 7.07
CA ALA A 398 21.55 -30.39 7.67
C ALA A 398 21.24 -29.94 9.10
N GLU A 399 20.05 -29.39 9.33
CA GLU A 399 19.44 -29.46 10.65
C GLU A 399 19.31 -30.95 10.94
N THR A 400 20.27 -31.43 11.71
CA THR A 400 20.08 -32.63 12.51
C THR A 400 18.79 -32.36 13.29
N PRO A 401 17.77 -33.22 13.25
CA PRO A 401 16.64 -33.02 14.14
C PRO A 401 17.23 -33.02 15.55
N ALA A 402 17.14 -31.87 16.23
CA ALA A 402 17.33 -31.87 17.66
C ALA A 402 16.31 -32.87 18.18
N ALA A 403 16.78 -34.00 18.69
CA ALA A 403 16.00 -34.83 19.58
C ALA A 403 15.80 -33.99 20.85
N THR A 404 14.87 -33.04 20.77
CA THR A 404 14.32 -32.34 21.92
C THR A 404 13.58 -33.39 22.76
N PRO A 405 13.62 -33.29 24.09
CA PRO A 405 12.74 -34.09 24.94
C PRO A 405 11.32 -34.00 24.38
N VAL A 406 10.63 -35.13 24.21
CA VAL A 406 9.25 -35.17 23.73
C VAL A 406 8.40 -34.37 24.72
N THR A 407 8.08 -33.12 24.36
CA THR A 407 7.09 -32.32 25.07
C THR A 407 5.77 -32.45 24.35
N CYS A 408 4.68 -32.56 25.10
CA CYS A 408 3.34 -32.60 24.55
C CYS A 408 2.69 -31.26 24.84
N ASN A 409 2.31 -30.54 23.79
CA ASN A 409 1.80 -29.17 23.87
C ASN A 409 2.71 -28.23 24.68
N GLY A 410 4.03 -28.36 24.48
CA GLY A 410 5.06 -27.56 25.14
C GLY A 410 5.51 -28.03 26.54
N TYR A 411 4.92 -29.09 27.11
CA TYR A 411 5.27 -29.56 28.46
C TYR A 411 5.46 -31.08 28.52
N ALA A 412 6.58 -31.54 29.08
CA ALA A 412 6.86 -32.97 29.26
C ALA A 412 5.86 -33.64 30.23
N ALA A 413 5.39 -32.92 31.24
CA ALA A 413 4.42 -33.41 32.22
C ALA A 413 3.06 -33.80 31.60
N LEU A 414 2.72 -33.23 30.43
CA LEU A 414 1.46 -33.54 29.74
C LEU A 414 1.52 -34.84 28.93
N CYS A 415 2.71 -35.33 28.56
CA CYS A 415 2.81 -36.50 27.69
C CYS A 415 2.28 -37.80 28.31
N GLY A 416 2.33 -37.92 29.64
CA GLY A 416 1.80 -39.07 30.36
C GLY A 416 0.29 -39.02 30.60
N ARG A 417 -0.38 -37.91 30.30
CA ARG A 417 -1.82 -37.70 30.52
C ARG A 417 -2.62 -38.08 29.30
N THR A 418 -3.83 -38.63 29.50
CA THR A 418 -4.82 -38.82 28.44
C THR A 418 -5.35 -37.46 27.96
N LEU A 419 -5.88 -37.42 26.74
CA LEU A 419 -6.42 -36.17 26.17
C LEU A 419 -7.56 -35.59 27.03
N ASP A 420 -8.38 -36.44 27.66
CA ASP A 420 -9.45 -36.08 28.58
C ASP A 420 -8.96 -35.65 29.99
N ASP A 421 -7.67 -35.84 30.30
CA ASP A 421 -7.02 -35.36 31.53
C ASP A 421 -6.21 -34.06 31.33
N VAL A 422 -6.42 -33.38 30.19
CA VAL A 422 -5.70 -32.14 29.84
C VAL A 422 -6.69 -31.02 29.48
N ALA A 423 -6.40 -29.82 30.00
CA ALA A 423 -7.06 -28.58 29.66
C ALA A 423 -6.32 -27.84 28.53
N PHE A 424 -7.05 -27.46 27.50
CA PHE A 424 -6.58 -26.73 26.32
C PHE A 424 -7.25 -25.36 26.27
N ALA A 425 -6.46 -24.33 25.97
CA ALA A 425 -7.03 -23.03 25.63
C ALA A 425 -7.71 -23.13 24.26
N ALA A 426 -8.94 -22.66 24.19
CA ALA A 426 -9.77 -22.74 23.00
C ALA A 426 -10.36 -21.36 22.64
N THR A 427 -10.82 -21.22 21.39
CA THR A 427 -11.47 -19.99 20.92
C THR A 427 -12.80 -20.30 20.26
N HIS A 428 -13.79 -19.44 20.54
CA HIS A 428 -15.09 -19.46 19.90
C HIS A 428 -15.03 -18.75 18.54
N ASN A 429 -15.66 -19.29 17.50
CA ASN A 429 -15.61 -18.77 16.13
C ASN A 429 -14.18 -18.39 15.72
N SER A 430 -13.24 -19.33 15.84
CA SER A 430 -11.80 -19.08 15.76
C SER A 430 -11.35 -18.38 14.48
N PHE A 431 -12.14 -18.45 13.41
CA PHE A 431 -11.89 -17.82 12.12
C PHE A 431 -12.23 -16.31 12.10
N ALA A 432 -13.05 -15.82 13.02
CA ALA A 432 -13.61 -14.47 13.02
C ALA A 432 -12.63 -13.44 13.59
N SER A 433 -11.56 -13.17 12.84
CA SER A 433 -10.51 -12.24 13.26
C SER A 433 -10.80 -10.79 12.90
N VAL A 434 -10.59 -9.88 13.84
CA VAL A 434 -10.64 -8.42 13.60
C VAL A 434 -9.49 -7.90 12.73
N THR A 435 -8.46 -8.71 12.51
CA THR A 435 -7.34 -8.38 11.61
C THR A 435 -7.69 -8.57 10.14
N ILE A 436 -8.78 -9.28 9.83
CA ILE A 436 -9.24 -9.52 8.47
C ILE A 436 -10.11 -8.33 8.04
N PRO A 437 -9.68 -7.51 7.06
CA PRO A 437 -10.36 -6.24 6.75
C PRO A 437 -11.80 -6.38 6.25
N THR A 438 -12.15 -7.54 5.69
CA THR A 438 -13.50 -7.83 5.18
C THR A 438 -14.43 -8.39 6.24
N PHE A 439 -13.90 -8.80 7.39
CA PHE A 439 -14.63 -9.49 8.45
C PHE A 439 -15.24 -8.49 9.43
N LEU A 440 -16.56 -8.37 9.37
CA LEU A 440 -17.38 -7.61 10.30
C LEU A 440 -17.65 -8.47 11.53
N PHE A 441 -17.72 -7.82 12.69
CA PHE A 441 -18.09 -8.45 13.96
C PHE A 441 -17.11 -9.54 14.42
N GLY A 442 -15.82 -9.39 14.13
CA GLY A 442 -14.80 -10.36 14.55
C GLY A 442 -14.80 -10.60 16.07
N GLN A 443 -14.74 -11.88 16.46
CA GLN A 443 -14.66 -12.36 17.84
C GLN A 443 -13.22 -12.56 18.35
N GLN A 444 -12.21 -12.53 17.48
CA GLN A 444 -10.83 -12.87 17.83
C GLN A 444 -9.82 -11.77 17.47
N ASP A 445 -8.75 -11.64 18.26
CA ASP A 445 -7.69 -10.63 18.07
C ASP A 445 -6.79 -10.88 16.86
N GLY A 446 -6.80 -12.11 16.30
CA GLY A 446 -5.92 -12.54 15.24
C GLY A 446 -6.42 -13.81 14.55
N THR A 447 -5.75 -14.20 13.46
CA THR A 447 -6.13 -15.36 12.64
C THR A 447 -5.93 -16.68 13.37
N ILE A 448 -6.39 -17.80 12.79
CA ILE A 448 -6.12 -19.15 13.32
C ILE A 448 -4.60 -19.40 13.44
N ALA A 449 -3.80 -18.98 12.46
CA ALA A 449 -2.34 -19.03 12.56
C ALA A 449 -1.79 -18.24 13.75
N ASP A 450 -2.31 -17.04 14.03
CA ASP A 450 -1.90 -16.25 15.19
C ASP A 450 -2.29 -16.92 16.52
N GLN A 451 -3.46 -17.55 16.56
CA GLN A 451 -3.95 -18.31 17.72
C GLN A 451 -3.10 -19.55 18.00
N LEU A 452 -2.73 -20.31 16.96
CA LEU A 452 -1.82 -21.44 17.07
C LEU A 452 -0.46 -21.02 17.65
N ARG A 453 0.12 -19.92 17.14
CA ARG A 453 1.38 -19.36 17.67
C ARG A 453 1.25 -18.86 19.11
N PHE A 454 0.08 -18.33 19.48
CA PHE A 454 -0.16 -17.86 20.84
C PHE A 454 -0.22 -19.01 21.85
N GLY A 455 -0.75 -20.17 21.46
CA GLY A 455 -0.89 -21.35 22.32
C GLY A 455 -2.30 -21.93 22.37
N ILE A 456 -3.22 -21.45 21.53
CA ILE A 456 -4.57 -22.02 21.38
C ILE A 456 -4.48 -23.38 20.68
N ARG A 457 -5.21 -24.35 21.20
CA ARG A 457 -5.22 -25.74 20.70
C ARG A 457 -6.61 -26.34 20.56
N GLY A 458 -7.65 -25.65 21.03
CA GLY A 458 -9.04 -25.94 20.70
C GLY A 458 -9.61 -24.88 19.76
N PHE A 459 -10.20 -25.29 18.64
CA PHE A 459 -10.78 -24.38 17.67
C PHE A 459 -12.25 -24.73 17.43
N LEU A 460 -13.15 -23.79 17.72
CA LEU A 460 -14.55 -23.88 17.35
C LEU A 460 -14.71 -23.10 16.05
N ILE A 461 -15.05 -23.82 14.97
CA ILE A 461 -15.18 -23.26 13.63
C ILE A 461 -16.56 -23.59 13.06
N ASP A 462 -16.99 -22.77 12.12
CA ASP A 462 -18.25 -22.96 11.42
C ASP A 462 -17.94 -23.11 9.94
N THR A 463 -18.51 -24.11 9.27
CA THR A 463 -18.31 -24.31 7.84
C THR A 463 -19.60 -24.08 7.07
N TYR A 464 -19.52 -23.24 6.05
CA TYR A 464 -20.63 -22.92 5.14
C TYR A 464 -20.22 -23.11 3.68
N TYR A 465 -21.20 -23.40 2.82
CA TYR A 465 -20.99 -23.25 1.38
C TYR A 465 -21.11 -21.79 0.96
N GLY A 466 -20.21 -21.37 0.07
CA GLY A 466 -20.19 -20.02 -0.46
C GLY A 466 -19.67 -19.93 -1.89
N PHE A 467 -19.85 -18.76 -2.49
CA PHE A 467 -19.38 -18.42 -3.82
C PHE A 467 -18.44 -17.22 -3.73
N PRO A 468 -17.21 -17.30 -4.25
CA PRO A 468 -16.32 -16.15 -4.27
C PRO A 468 -16.88 -15.04 -5.18
N THR A 469 -16.61 -13.80 -4.78
CA THR A 469 -16.85 -12.59 -5.58
C THR A 469 -15.55 -11.79 -5.70
N ALA A 470 -15.60 -10.57 -6.25
CA ALA A 470 -14.40 -9.76 -6.46
C ALA A 470 -13.66 -9.41 -5.16
N ASP A 471 -14.39 -9.18 -4.07
CA ASP A 471 -13.86 -8.71 -2.79
C ASP A 471 -14.49 -9.39 -1.56
N ARG A 472 -15.46 -10.30 -1.74
CA ARG A 472 -16.19 -10.97 -0.66
C ARG A 472 -16.56 -12.41 -1.03
N VAL A 473 -17.33 -13.05 -0.15
CA VAL A 473 -17.95 -14.35 -0.38
C VAL A 473 -19.46 -14.19 -0.22
N ARG A 474 -20.21 -14.70 -1.19
CA ARG A 474 -21.68 -14.76 -1.15
C ARG A 474 -22.09 -16.11 -0.60
N THR A 475 -22.96 -16.14 0.41
CA THR A 475 -23.37 -17.38 1.03
C THR A 475 -24.27 -18.20 0.11
N ASP A 476 -24.11 -19.53 0.09
CA ASP A 476 -25.08 -20.43 -0.52
C ASP A 476 -26.31 -20.55 0.39
N THR A 477 -27.39 -19.88 0.02
CA THR A 477 -28.60 -19.82 0.84
C THR A 477 -29.32 -21.15 1.02
N THR A 478 -28.97 -22.18 0.24
CA THR A 478 -29.50 -23.52 0.45
C THR A 478 -29.02 -24.13 1.77
N SER A 479 -27.89 -23.65 2.29
CA SER A 479 -27.27 -24.07 3.55
C SER A 479 -27.57 -23.16 4.74
N LEU A 480 -28.36 -22.09 4.56
CA LEU A 480 -28.61 -21.11 5.62
C LEU A 480 -29.72 -21.52 6.61
N PRO A 481 -29.56 -21.19 7.90
CA PRO A 481 -30.67 -21.19 8.84
C PRO A 481 -31.82 -20.31 8.33
N LYS A 482 -33.06 -20.68 8.70
CA LYS A 482 -34.23 -19.83 8.42
C LYS A 482 -33.97 -18.41 8.93
N ARG A 483 -34.46 -17.40 8.21
CA ARG A 483 -34.25 -15.98 8.55
C ARG A 483 -34.48 -15.62 10.02
N ASN A 484 -35.51 -16.18 10.65
CA ASN A 484 -35.79 -15.93 12.07
C ASN A 484 -34.70 -16.50 13.00
N VAL A 485 -34.17 -17.67 12.68
CA VAL A 485 -33.04 -18.29 13.38
C VAL A 485 -31.78 -17.44 13.21
N ALA A 486 -31.53 -16.95 11.99
CA ALA A 486 -30.41 -16.04 11.74
C ALA A 486 -30.55 -14.71 12.50
N ILE A 487 -31.77 -14.16 12.65
CA ILE A 487 -32.00 -12.97 13.49
C ILE A 487 -31.76 -13.27 14.97
N GLU A 488 -32.14 -14.45 15.44
CA GLU A 488 -31.91 -14.86 16.82
C GLU A 488 -30.42 -15.04 17.13
N GLN A 489 -29.66 -15.61 16.18
CA GLN A 489 -28.23 -15.90 16.35
C GLN A 489 -27.31 -14.70 16.06
N LEU A 490 -27.66 -13.86 15.08
CA LEU A 490 -26.80 -12.76 14.60
C LEU A 490 -27.36 -11.38 14.94
N GLY A 491 -28.61 -11.28 15.35
CA GLY A 491 -29.30 -10.01 15.52
C GLY A 491 -29.80 -9.41 14.20
N ALA A 492 -30.94 -8.71 14.27
CA ALA A 492 -31.56 -8.08 13.11
C ALA A 492 -30.64 -7.12 12.31
N PRO A 493 -29.78 -6.30 12.96
CA PRO A 493 -28.89 -5.40 12.22
C PRO A 493 -27.85 -6.13 11.36
N ALA A 494 -27.29 -7.24 11.83
CA ALA A 494 -26.32 -8.01 11.06
C ALA A 494 -26.96 -8.69 9.85
N VAL A 495 -28.16 -9.25 10.03
CA VAL A 495 -28.94 -9.83 8.92
C VAL A 495 -29.23 -8.78 7.85
N GLN A 496 -29.67 -7.58 8.26
CA GLN A 496 -29.92 -6.47 7.32
C GLN A 496 -28.64 -6.00 6.60
N ALA A 497 -27.51 -5.95 7.32
CA ALA A 497 -26.23 -5.62 6.73
C ALA A 497 -25.81 -6.66 5.68
N ALA A 498 -25.96 -7.95 5.98
CA ALA A 498 -25.70 -9.03 5.04
C ALA A 498 -26.60 -8.95 3.80
N GLU A 499 -27.92 -8.77 3.98
CA GLU A 499 -28.88 -8.60 2.90
C GLU A 499 -28.54 -7.37 2.01
N SER A 500 -28.14 -6.25 2.62
CA SER A 500 -27.72 -5.04 1.91
C SER A 500 -26.43 -5.26 1.11
N ILE A 501 -25.40 -5.87 1.71
CA ILE A 501 -24.15 -6.22 1.03
C ILE A 501 -24.46 -7.14 -0.15
N ARG A 502 -25.28 -8.16 0.07
CA ARG A 502 -25.68 -9.11 -0.96
C ARG A 502 -26.40 -8.44 -2.14
N SER A 503 -27.25 -7.43 -1.90
CA SER A 503 -27.90 -6.66 -2.98
C SER A 503 -26.92 -5.87 -3.85
N ARG A 504 -25.73 -5.55 -3.32
CA ARG A 504 -24.69 -4.77 -4.00
C ARG A 504 -23.63 -5.65 -4.65
N LEU A 505 -23.38 -6.82 -4.07
CA LEU A 505 -22.58 -7.87 -4.69
C LEU A 505 -23.35 -8.36 -5.91
N GLY A 506 -22.79 -8.15 -7.11
CA GLY A 506 -23.42 -8.55 -8.35
C GLY A 506 -23.89 -10.01 -8.34
N ALA A 507 -24.90 -10.32 -9.16
CA ALA A 507 -25.51 -11.65 -9.18
C ALA A 507 -24.55 -12.79 -9.59
N THR A 508 -23.34 -12.47 -10.07
CA THR A 508 -22.44 -13.42 -10.72
C THR A 508 -21.24 -13.77 -9.82
N PRO A 509 -21.19 -15.00 -9.26
CA PRO A 509 -19.95 -15.58 -8.75
C PRO A 509 -18.82 -15.47 -9.77
N ASN A 510 -17.60 -15.22 -9.31
CA ASN A 510 -16.41 -15.23 -10.17
C ASN A 510 -15.64 -16.56 -10.10
N GLY A 511 -16.17 -17.56 -9.39
CA GLY A 511 -15.56 -18.86 -9.21
C GLY A 511 -16.56 -19.93 -8.73
N PRO A 512 -16.11 -21.20 -8.63
CA PRO A 512 -16.95 -22.30 -8.20
C PRO A 512 -17.34 -22.18 -6.72
N ARG A 513 -18.37 -22.94 -6.33
CA ARG A 513 -18.77 -23.08 -4.92
C ARG A 513 -17.63 -23.71 -4.12
N GLY A 514 -17.34 -23.14 -2.95
CA GLY A 514 -16.33 -23.63 -2.02
C GLY A 514 -16.85 -23.71 -0.58
N VAL A 515 -15.99 -24.23 0.31
CA VAL A 515 -16.24 -24.25 1.76
C VAL A 515 -15.51 -23.08 2.41
N TYR A 516 -16.22 -22.33 3.23
CA TYR A 516 -15.73 -21.13 3.89
C TYR A 516 -16.03 -21.19 5.38
N LEU A 517 -15.17 -20.54 6.16
CA LEU A 517 -15.39 -20.27 7.57
C LEU A 517 -16.04 -18.89 7.71
N CYS A 518 -17.30 -18.88 8.13
CA CYS A 518 -18.09 -17.68 8.39
C CYS A 518 -19.16 -18.01 9.44
N HIS A 519 -19.78 -17.00 10.06
CA HIS A 519 -20.83 -17.24 11.08
C HIS A 519 -22.16 -16.66 10.57
N GLY A 520 -23.09 -17.54 10.21
CA GLY A 520 -24.40 -17.18 9.66
C GLY A 520 -24.35 -16.68 8.21
N PHE A 521 -23.71 -15.55 7.92
CA PHE A 521 -23.59 -15.01 6.55
C PHE A 521 -22.13 -14.71 6.19
N CYS A 522 -21.59 -15.41 5.20
CA CYS A 522 -20.25 -15.18 4.64
C CYS A 522 -20.07 -13.78 4.02
N GLU A 523 -21.17 -13.07 3.70
CA GLU A 523 -21.12 -11.66 3.28
C GLU A 523 -20.56 -10.75 4.37
N LEU A 524 -20.74 -11.10 5.65
CA LEU A 524 -20.24 -10.33 6.79
C LEU A 524 -18.75 -10.57 7.01
N GLY A 525 -18.20 -11.69 6.55
CA GLY A 525 -16.80 -12.04 6.73
C GLY A 525 -16.61 -13.52 6.44
N ALA A 526 -15.57 -13.87 5.71
CA ALA A 526 -15.28 -15.26 5.38
C ALA A 526 -13.78 -15.50 5.23
N VAL A 527 -13.35 -16.68 5.66
CA VAL A 527 -12.02 -17.24 5.39
C VAL A 527 -12.21 -18.50 4.54
N THR A 528 -11.35 -18.73 3.55
CA THR A 528 -11.39 -20.01 2.81
C THR A 528 -11.00 -21.15 3.74
N PHE A 529 -11.81 -22.21 3.79
CA PHE A 529 -11.53 -23.32 4.71
C PHE A 529 -10.16 -23.96 4.43
N SER A 530 -9.81 -24.10 3.16
CA SER A 530 -8.49 -24.61 2.76
C SER A 530 -7.33 -23.80 3.33
N SER A 531 -7.41 -22.47 3.36
CA SER A 531 -6.35 -21.62 3.91
C SER A 531 -6.17 -21.82 5.41
N ALA A 532 -7.27 -22.03 6.15
CA ALA A 532 -7.19 -22.33 7.59
C ALA A 532 -6.58 -23.71 7.85
N LEU A 533 -6.88 -24.69 6.98
CA LEU A 533 -6.26 -26.01 7.05
C LEU A 533 -4.78 -25.98 6.67
N ASP A 534 -4.37 -25.15 5.72
CA ASP A 534 -2.96 -24.95 5.35
C ASP A 534 -2.17 -24.33 6.52
N ASP A 535 -2.75 -23.36 7.22
CA ASP A 535 -2.17 -22.77 8.45
C ASP A 535 -1.98 -23.85 9.53
N LEU A 536 -3.00 -24.68 9.76
CA LEU A 536 -2.96 -25.78 10.71
C LEU A 536 -1.92 -26.84 10.33
N ARG A 537 -1.87 -27.23 9.05
CA ARG A 537 -0.91 -28.20 8.51
C ARG A 537 0.51 -27.71 8.74
N THR A 538 0.79 -26.47 8.35
CA THR A 538 2.11 -25.83 8.52
C THR A 538 2.52 -25.89 9.99
N PHE A 539 1.62 -25.47 10.89
CA PHE A 539 1.88 -25.50 12.33
C PHE A 539 2.17 -26.91 12.86
N LEU A 540 1.36 -27.91 12.50
CA LEU A 540 1.54 -29.29 12.97
C LEU A 540 2.79 -29.98 12.39
N VAL A 541 3.27 -29.57 11.20
CA VAL A 541 4.58 -30.00 10.67
C VAL A 541 5.70 -29.44 11.53
N GLU A 542 5.69 -28.12 11.74
CA GLU A 542 6.75 -27.40 12.45
C GLU A 542 6.80 -27.77 13.94
N ASN A 543 5.68 -28.23 14.49
CA ASN A 543 5.53 -28.53 15.92
C ASN A 543 5.02 -29.97 16.12
N PRO A 544 5.91 -30.99 16.03
CA PRO A 544 5.51 -32.40 16.08
C PRO A 544 4.97 -32.84 17.45
N GLY A 545 5.24 -32.10 18.52
CA GLY A 545 4.74 -32.37 19.88
C GLY A 545 3.35 -31.80 20.18
N GLU A 546 2.68 -31.17 19.23
CA GLU A 546 1.42 -30.47 19.46
C GLU A 546 0.22 -31.33 19.07
N VAL A 547 -0.76 -31.42 19.96
CA VAL A 547 -2.09 -31.99 19.72
C VAL A 547 -3.13 -30.87 19.64
N VAL A 548 -4.02 -30.94 18.66
CA VAL A 548 -5.04 -29.92 18.35
C VAL A 548 -6.43 -30.56 18.26
N LEU A 549 -7.44 -29.85 18.76
CA LEU A 549 -8.85 -30.23 18.71
C LEU A 549 -9.64 -29.22 17.88
N ILE A 550 -10.51 -29.71 17.00
CA ILE A 550 -11.43 -28.91 16.20
C ILE A 550 -12.85 -29.39 16.43
N ILE A 551 -13.74 -28.46 16.74
CA ILE A 551 -15.19 -28.65 16.73
C ILE A 551 -15.71 -27.86 15.54
N ASN A 552 -16.23 -28.55 14.54
CA ASN A 552 -16.77 -27.93 13.33
C ASN A 552 -18.30 -27.91 13.39
N GLN A 553 -18.88 -26.72 13.51
CA GLN A 553 -20.28 -26.46 13.27
C GLN A 553 -20.53 -26.45 11.76
N ASP A 554 -20.84 -27.63 11.23
CA ASP A 554 -21.11 -27.85 9.81
C ASP A 554 -22.52 -27.38 9.43
N GLU A 555 -22.60 -26.19 8.88
CA GLU A 555 -23.84 -25.49 8.56
C GLU A 555 -24.24 -25.82 7.11
N GLY A 556 -24.78 -27.02 6.95
CA GLY A 556 -25.22 -27.56 5.66
C GLY A 556 -24.10 -28.02 4.73
N VAL A 557 -22.84 -27.96 5.17
CA VAL A 557 -21.68 -28.53 4.46
C VAL A 557 -21.66 -30.04 4.65
N LYS A 558 -21.54 -30.79 3.55
CA LYS A 558 -21.57 -32.25 3.63
C LYS A 558 -20.29 -32.81 4.26
N PRO A 559 -20.38 -33.86 5.10
CA PRO A 559 -19.22 -34.51 5.73
C PRO A 559 -18.13 -34.96 4.73
N VAL A 560 -18.54 -35.43 3.55
CA VAL A 560 -17.61 -35.84 2.48
C VAL A 560 -16.76 -34.67 1.96
N ASP A 561 -17.29 -33.45 1.94
CA ASP A 561 -16.55 -32.27 1.51
C ASP A 561 -15.60 -31.77 2.61
N ILE A 562 -15.98 -31.92 3.88
CA ILE A 562 -15.08 -31.71 5.03
C ILE A 562 -13.91 -32.69 4.96
N SER A 563 -14.20 -33.99 4.83
CA SER A 563 -13.16 -35.03 4.71
C SER A 563 -12.23 -34.77 3.53
N ARG A 564 -12.78 -34.42 2.35
CA ARG A 564 -11.97 -34.08 1.18
C ARG A 564 -11.05 -32.87 1.44
N ALA A 565 -11.52 -31.85 2.15
CA ALA A 565 -10.72 -30.66 2.45
C ALA A 565 -9.51 -31.01 3.35
N PHE A 566 -9.69 -31.84 4.38
CA PHE A 566 -8.59 -32.31 5.23
C PHE A 566 -7.58 -33.18 4.46
N GLU A 567 -8.05 -34.06 3.58
CA GLU A 567 -7.17 -34.88 2.73
C GLU A 567 -6.36 -33.99 1.76
N GLN A 568 -7.00 -33.00 1.12
CA GLN A 568 -6.33 -32.07 0.21
C GLN A 568 -5.30 -31.18 0.91
N ALA A 569 -5.53 -30.80 2.17
CA ALA A 569 -4.57 -30.09 3.00
C ALA A 569 -3.42 -30.98 3.52
N GLY A 570 -3.45 -32.29 3.24
CA GLY A 570 -2.44 -33.25 3.71
C GLY A 570 -2.49 -33.49 5.22
N LEU A 571 -3.66 -33.34 5.84
CA LEU A 571 -3.88 -33.56 7.28
C LEU A 571 -4.43 -34.95 7.60
N GLY A 572 -4.82 -35.74 6.59
CA GLY A 572 -5.50 -37.04 6.76
C GLY A 572 -4.78 -38.04 7.67
N ASP A 573 -3.45 -38.11 7.58
CA ASP A 573 -2.61 -38.98 8.42
C ASP A 573 -2.45 -38.47 9.86
N MET A 574 -2.67 -37.18 10.09
CA MET A 574 -2.59 -36.57 11.41
C MET A 574 -3.88 -36.69 12.20
N ILE A 575 -4.99 -37.06 11.55
CA ILE A 575 -6.29 -37.18 12.19
C ILE A 575 -6.30 -38.42 13.10
N TYR A 576 -6.77 -38.23 14.33
CA TYR A 576 -7.08 -39.29 15.27
C TYR A 576 -8.32 -40.06 14.83
N ARG A 577 -8.17 -41.38 14.70
CA ARG A 577 -9.19 -42.30 14.19
C ARG A 577 -9.66 -43.32 15.23
N GLY A 578 -9.20 -43.18 16.48
CA GLY A 578 -9.59 -44.06 17.56
C GLY A 578 -10.93 -43.65 18.17
N GLN A 579 -11.38 -44.41 19.16
CA GLN A 579 -12.62 -44.10 19.89
C GLN A 579 -12.47 -42.79 20.66
N LEU A 580 -13.56 -42.02 20.74
CA LEU A 580 -13.64 -40.79 21.54
C LEU A 580 -13.95 -41.11 23.01
N GLY A 581 -13.02 -41.82 23.67
CA GLY A 581 -13.11 -42.22 25.07
C GLY A 581 -13.08 -43.75 25.28
N PRO A 582 -12.19 -44.28 26.14
CA PRO A 582 -11.07 -43.58 26.80
C PRO A 582 -10.00 -43.15 25.77
N PHE A 583 -9.45 -41.94 25.92
CA PHE A 583 -8.47 -41.42 24.97
C PHE A 583 -7.05 -41.96 25.26
N PRO A 584 -6.18 -42.05 24.24
CA PRO A 584 -4.75 -42.30 24.45
C PRO A 584 -4.09 -41.12 25.18
N THR A 585 -2.88 -41.37 25.70
CA THR A 585 -2.04 -40.30 26.21
C THR A 585 -1.59 -39.35 25.11
N LEU A 586 -1.35 -38.08 25.44
CA LEU A 586 -0.81 -37.13 24.46
C LEU A 586 0.54 -37.61 23.91
N GLY A 587 1.37 -38.26 24.73
CA GLY A 587 2.61 -38.89 24.28
C GLY A 587 2.37 -39.98 23.24
N ALA A 588 1.35 -40.81 23.41
CA ALA A 588 0.99 -41.84 22.43
C ALA A 588 0.43 -41.23 21.13
N MET A 589 -0.37 -40.16 21.22
CA MET A 589 -0.85 -39.41 20.05
C MET A 589 0.31 -38.76 19.27
N VAL A 590 1.28 -38.19 19.99
CA VAL A 590 2.48 -37.61 19.38
C VAL A 590 3.32 -38.68 18.70
N GLN A 591 3.52 -39.83 19.35
CA GLN A 591 4.28 -40.95 18.79
C GLN A 591 3.61 -41.59 17.56
N SER A 592 2.28 -41.71 17.55
CA SER A 592 1.55 -42.26 16.40
C SER A 592 1.42 -41.25 15.25
N GLY A 593 1.66 -39.97 15.50
CA GLY A 593 1.43 -38.88 14.55
C GLY A 593 -0.04 -38.44 14.44
N GLN A 594 -0.97 -39.18 15.07
CA GLN A 594 -2.40 -38.88 15.10
C GLN A 594 -2.73 -37.82 16.16
N ARG A 595 -2.42 -36.56 15.84
CA ARG A 595 -2.39 -35.41 16.75
C ARG A 595 -3.52 -34.40 16.51
N LEU A 596 -4.47 -34.72 15.65
CA LEU A 596 -5.56 -33.83 15.28
C LEU A 596 -6.90 -34.53 15.54
N VAL A 597 -7.67 -34.05 16.51
CA VAL A 597 -9.03 -34.54 16.78
C VAL A 597 -10.03 -33.60 16.14
N VAL A 598 -10.92 -34.13 15.29
CA VAL A 598 -11.90 -33.34 14.54
C VAL A 598 -13.29 -33.92 14.80
N MET A 599 -14.21 -33.08 15.24
CA MET A 599 -15.59 -33.46 15.56
C MET A 599 -16.58 -32.56 14.81
N ALA A 600 -17.71 -33.15 14.41
CA ALA A 600 -18.84 -32.47 13.80
C ALA A 600 -19.83 -32.03 14.87
N GLU A 601 -20.44 -30.86 14.72
CA GLU A 601 -21.57 -30.48 15.57
C GLU A 601 -22.88 -31.09 15.08
N ASN A 602 -23.12 -31.06 13.76
CA ASN A 602 -24.43 -31.32 13.18
C ASN A 602 -24.50 -32.64 12.41
N ASP A 603 -23.58 -32.87 11.47
CA ASP A 603 -23.55 -34.04 10.60
C ASP A 603 -22.11 -34.58 10.46
N ALA A 604 -21.94 -35.82 10.92
CA ALA A 604 -20.71 -36.60 10.78
C ALA A 604 -20.73 -37.53 9.55
N GLY A 605 -21.93 -37.83 9.03
CA GLY A 605 -22.14 -38.84 8.00
C GLY A 605 -21.55 -40.20 8.37
N GLU A 606 -20.99 -40.88 7.36
CA GLU A 606 -20.33 -42.19 7.50
C GLU A 606 -18.79 -42.07 7.53
N ILE A 607 -18.25 -40.89 7.81
CA ILE A 607 -16.80 -40.67 7.81
C ILE A 607 -16.21 -41.25 9.11
N PRO A 608 -15.37 -42.31 9.06
CA PRO A 608 -15.06 -43.10 10.26
C PRO A 608 -14.35 -42.37 11.41
N TRP A 609 -13.67 -41.26 11.12
CA TRP A 609 -12.92 -40.46 12.09
C TRP A 609 -13.62 -39.16 12.49
N TYR A 610 -14.71 -38.82 11.81
CA TYR A 610 -15.44 -37.57 12.03
C TYR A 610 -16.67 -37.90 12.86
N HIS A 611 -16.62 -37.60 14.16
CA HIS A 611 -17.64 -38.02 15.11
C HIS A 611 -18.55 -36.86 15.50
N LEU A 612 -19.77 -37.15 15.92
CA LEU A 612 -20.67 -36.13 16.45
C LEU A 612 -20.22 -35.71 17.85
N ALA A 613 -19.75 -34.47 17.97
CA ALA A 613 -19.26 -33.85 19.20
C ALA A 613 -20.19 -34.13 20.39
N TYR A 614 -21.44 -33.66 20.31
CA TYR A 614 -22.37 -33.71 21.45
C TYR A 614 -23.11 -35.05 21.59
N ALA A 615 -23.07 -35.93 20.59
CA ALA A 615 -23.65 -37.26 20.71
C ALA A 615 -22.67 -38.27 21.33
N GLU A 616 -21.35 -38.04 21.19
CA GLU A 616 -20.34 -39.04 21.52
C GLU A 616 -19.29 -38.55 22.54
N ALA A 617 -18.81 -37.30 22.43
CA ALA A 617 -17.52 -36.93 23.00
C ALA A 617 -17.52 -35.71 23.92
N LEU A 618 -18.43 -34.77 23.72
CA LEU A 618 -18.44 -33.45 24.35
C LEU A 618 -19.71 -33.18 25.13
N GLN A 619 -19.54 -32.60 26.31
CA GLN A 619 -20.56 -31.85 27.03
C GLN A 619 -20.12 -30.42 27.23
N GLU A 620 -21.06 -29.49 27.40
CA GLU A 620 -20.71 -28.07 27.57
C GLU A 620 -21.55 -27.32 28.61
N THR A 621 -21.07 -26.12 28.95
CA THR A 621 -21.84 -25.10 29.66
C THR A 621 -22.73 -24.31 28.68
N PRO A 622 -23.73 -23.53 29.16
CA PRO A 622 -24.43 -22.58 28.30
C PRO A 622 -23.45 -21.58 27.70
N PHE A 623 -23.83 -20.93 26.60
CA PHE A 623 -22.99 -19.98 25.88
C PHE A 623 -23.62 -18.60 25.68
N ARG A 624 -24.91 -18.43 25.97
CA ARG A 624 -25.62 -17.14 25.84
C ARG A 624 -25.62 -16.37 27.17
N PHE A 625 -24.52 -15.68 27.46
CA PHE A 625 -24.39 -14.82 28.64
C PHE A 625 -24.44 -13.35 28.24
N THR A 626 -25.37 -12.56 28.78
CA THR A 626 -25.53 -11.15 28.37
C THR A 626 -24.83 -10.15 29.28
N THR A 627 -24.27 -10.61 30.40
CA THR A 627 -23.55 -9.76 31.37
C THR A 627 -22.24 -10.42 31.78
N THR A 628 -21.25 -9.61 32.14
CA THR A 628 -19.99 -10.10 32.72
C THR A 628 -20.22 -10.75 34.09
N ALA A 629 -21.17 -10.24 34.87
CA ALA A 629 -21.51 -10.77 36.20
C ALA A 629 -21.95 -12.24 36.15
N ALA A 630 -22.66 -12.67 35.11
CA ALA A 630 -23.04 -14.07 34.93
C ALA A 630 -21.83 -15.04 34.91
N LEU A 631 -20.64 -14.52 34.59
CA LEU A 631 -19.38 -15.27 34.46
C LEU A 631 -18.36 -14.94 35.56
N THR A 632 -18.59 -13.93 36.39
CA THR A 632 -17.60 -13.46 37.39
C THR A 632 -18.15 -13.36 38.81
N ASP A 633 -19.45 -13.17 38.98
CA ASP A 633 -20.11 -13.06 40.28
C ASP A 633 -20.21 -14.45 40.93
N PRO A 634 -19.58 -14.68 42.10
CA PRO A 634 -19.61 -15.97 42.79
C PRO A 634 -21.02 -16.54 43.01
N GLU A 635 -22.03 -15.68 43.21
CA GLU A 635 -23.42 -16.12 43.41
C GLU A 635 -24.07 -16.63 42.12
N GLN A 636 -23.57 -16.19 40.95
CA GLN A 636 -24.12 -16.57 39.64
C GLN A 636 -23.35 -17.69 38.97
N LEU A 637 -22.09 -17.95 39.38
CA LEU A 637 -21.21 -18.92 38.73
C LEU A 637 -21.83 -20.32 38.61
N ALA A 638 -22.53 -20.80 39.64
CA ALA A 638 -23.17 -22.12 39.61
C ALA A 638 -24.21 -22.23 38.48
N ASN A 639 -24.95 -21.15 38.20
CA ASN A 639 -25.90 -21.11 37.09
C ASN A 639 -25.19 -21.13 35.73
N SER A 640 -23.97 -20.59 35.64
CA SER A 640 -23.16 -20.58 34.41
C SER A 640 -22.54 -21.94 34.06
N CYS A 641 -22.61 -22.93 34.96
CA CYS A 641 -22.02 -24.26 34.79
C CYS A 641 -23.05 -25.36 34.48
N LYS A 642 -24.33 -25.02 34.29
CA LYS A 642 -25.41 -25.99 34.01
C LYS A 642 -25.17 -26.78 32.72
N PRO A 643 -25.71 -27.99 32.57
CA PRO A 643 -25.69 -28.68 31.28
C PRO A 643 -26.40 -27.86 30.20
N ASN A 644 -25.83 -27.84 28.99
CA ASN A 644 -26.48 -27.27 27.82
C ASN A 644 -26.66 -28.30 26.70
N ARG A 645 -25.55 -28.73 26.10
CA ARG A 645 -25.51 -29.80 25.10
C ARG A 645 -24.55 -30.91 25.56
N GLY A 646 -24.72 -32.09 24.98
CA GLY A 646 -23.89 -33.25 25.26
C GLY A 646 -24.43 -34.20 26.32
N LEU A 647 -23.98 -35.46 26.26
CA LEU A 647 -24.25 -36.46 27.28
C LEU A 647 -23.46 -36.15 28.57
N SER A 648 -24.05 -36.37 29.73
CA SER A 648 -23.35 -36.17 31.02
C SER A 648 -22.15 -37.12 31.19
N SER A 649 -22.16 -38.26 30.51
CA SER A 649 -21.07 -39.23 30.47
C SER A 649 -19.98 -38.90 29.45
N ALA A 650 -20.14 -37.82 28.66
CA ALA A 650 -19.17 -37.44 27.65
C ALA A 650 -17.77 -37.20 28.28
N PRO A 651 -16.70 -37.71 27.66
CA PRO A 651 -15.35 -37.64 28.22
C PRO A 651 -14.74 -36.24 28.17
N LEU A 652 -15.15 -35.38 27.23
CA LEU A 652 -14.64 -34.02 27.10
C LEU A 652 -15.64 -32.99 27.61
N PHE A 653 -15.13 -31.97 28.29
CA PHE A 653 -15.92 -30.84 28.80
C PHE A 653 -15.48 -29.50 28.18
N LEU A 654 -16.40 -28.87 27.46
CA LEU A 654 -16.25 -27.53 26.89
C LEU A 654 -16.84 -26.46 27.83
N LEU A 655 -15.99 -25.55 28.28
CA LEU A 655 -16.34 -24.38 29.06
C LEU A 655 -16.46 -23.17 28.14
N ASN A 656 -17.68 -22.75 27.85
CA ASN A 656 -17.98 -21.58 27.02
C ASN A 656 -17.85 -20.30 27.87
N ASN A 657 -16.90 -19.41 27.56
CA ASN A 657 -16.58 -18.21 28.36
C ASN A 657 -16.51 -16.91 27.54
N TRP A 658 -17.67 -16.36 27.20
CA TRP A 658 -17.78 -15.06 26.54
C TRP A 658 -19.10 -14.37 26.91
N VAL A 659 -19.16 -13.05 26.69
CA VAL A 659 -20.39 -12.27 26.84
C VAL A 659 -20.95 -11.99 25.47
N ASP A 660 -22.14 -12.50 25.20
CA ASP A 660 -22.90 -12.28 23.98
C ASP A 660 -23.45 -10.85 23.93
N THR A 661 -22.83 -10.03 23.09
CA THR A 661 -23.28 -8.67 22.75
C THR A 661 -23.61 -8.54 21.27
N THR A 662 -24.17 -9.61 20.69
CA THR A 662 -24.52 -9.72 19.27
C THR A 662 -25.24 -8.46 18.74
N PRO A 663 -24.83 -7.93 17.57
CA PRO A 663 -23.79 -8.44 16.69
C PRO A 663 -22.39 -7.90 16.98
N VAL A 664 -22.16 -7.11 18.03
CA VAL A 664 -20.88 -6.41 18.22
C VAL A 664 -20.16 -6.98 19.45
N PRO A 665 -19.30 -8.00 19.28
CA PRO A 665 -18.41 -8.48 20.34
C PRO A 665 -17.52 -7.37 20.87
N ARG A 666 -17.23 -7.41 22.19
CA ARG A 666 -16.47 -6.37 22.90
C ARG A 666 -15.22 -6.94 23.58
N PRO A 667 -14.01 -6.52 23.18
CA PRO A 667 -12.78 -6.83 23.90
C PRO A 667 -12.81 -6.42 25.38
N SER A 668 -13.50 -5.33 25.75
CA SER A 668 -13.61 -4.92 27.17
C SER A 668 -14.31 -5.96 28.04
N ASN A 669 -15.32 -6.66 27.51
CA ASN A 669 -15.97 -7.77 28.21
C ASN A 669 -15.00 -8.95 28.35
N ALA A 670 -14.30 -9.30 27.27
CA ALA A 670 -13.31 -10.37 27.27
C ALA A 670 -12.19 -10.12 28.29
N GLN A 671 -11.69 -8.87 28.39
CA GLN A 671 -10.69 -8.48 29.39
C GLN A 671 -11.15 -8.78 30.83
N ILE A 672 -12.44 -8.67 31.11
CA ILE A 672 -13.03 -8.96 32.42
C ILE A 672 -13.18 -10.48 32.61
N VAL A 673 -13.88 -11.16 31.69
CA VAL A 673 -14.29 -12.57 31.89
C VAL A 673 -13.16 -13.56 31.61
N ASN A 674 -12.13 -13.17 30.86
CA ASN A 674 -10.92 -13.97 30.62
C ASN A 674 -9.79 -13.62 31.61
N GLY A 675 -10.00 -12.65 32.50
CA GLY A 675 -9.01 -12.31 33.52
C GLY A 675 -8.71 -13.53 34.40
N TYR A 676 -7.42 -13.79 34.67
CA TYR A 676 -6.94 -15.01 35.33
C TYR A 676 -7.81 -15.46 36.51
N ALA A 677 -8.03 -14.56 37.48
CA ALA A 677 -8.77 -14.87 38.71
C ALA A 677 -10.26 -15.15 38.47
N ALA A 678 -10.88 -14.47 37.50
CA ALA A 678 -12.29 -14.67 37.17
C ALA A 678 -12.50 -15.99 36.44
N LEU A 679 -11.71 -16.21 35.38
CA LEU A 679 -11.79 -17.41 34.55
C LEU A 679 -11.40 -18.67 35.32
N LEU A 680 -10.32 -18.64 36.12
CA LEU A 680 -9.93 -19.78 36.95
C LEU A 680 -11.03 -20.13 37.97
N ARG A 681 -11.56 -19.14 38.69
CA ARG A 681 -12.65 -19.36 39.66
C ARG A 681 -13.87 -19.99 39.00
N ARG A 682 -14.23 -19.53 37.80
CA ARG A 682 -15.33 -20.13 37.04
C ARG A 682 -15.00 -21.56 36.62
N ALA A 683 -13.82 -21.80 36.06
CA ALA A 683 -13.37 -23.12 35.65
C ALA A 683 -13.41 -24.13 36.82
N GLU A 684 -12.83 -23.79 37.97
CA GLU A 684 -12.85 -24.63 39.17
C GLU A 684 -14.27 -24.83 39.73
N THR A 685 -15.14 -23.82 39.61
CA THR A 685 -16.54 -23.95 40.03
C THR A 685 -17.30 -24.91 39.13
N CYS A 686 -17.12 -24.81 37.82
CA CYS A 686 -17.71 -25.73 36.88
C CYS A 686 -17.12 -27.14 37.02
N GLU A 687 -15.81 -27.26 37.26
CA GLU A 687 -15.15 -28.54 37.55
C GLU A 687 -15.79 -29.25 38.75
N ARG A 688 -15.98 -28.54 39.87
CA ARG A 688 -16.65 -29.11 41.07
C ARG A 688 -18.09 -29.49 40.83
N ILE A 689 -18.84 -28.70 40.04
CA ILE A 689 -20.26 -28.97 39.76
C ILE A 689 -20.42 -30.13 38.78
N ARG A 690 -19.51 -30.25 37.82
CA ARG A 690 -19.58 -31.23 36.73
C ARG A 690 -18.77 -32.48 36.99
N ASP A 691 -17.95 -32.49 38.04
CA ASP A 691 -17.02 -33.58 38.38
C ASP A 691 -16.13 -33.96 37.19
N ARG A 692 -15.67 -32.92 36.46
CA ARG A 692 -14.95 -33.03 35.19
C ARG A 692 -14.05 -31.82 34.99
N LEU A 693 -12.80 -32.08 34.62
CA LEU A 693 -11.85 -31.05 34.19
C LEU A 693 -12.41 -30.32 32.95
N PRO A 694 -12.43 -28.98 32.90
CA PRO A 694 -12.69 -28.25 31.67
C PRO A 694 -11.58 -28.49 30.63
N ASN A 695 -11.80 -29.44 29.71
CA ASN A 695 -10.83 -29.78 28.67
C ASN A 695 -10.65 -28.66 27.64
N LEU A 696 -11.72 -27.95 27.29
CA LEU A 696 -11.68 -26.86 26.31
C LEU A 696 -12.18 -25.60 26.99
N VAL A 697 -11.28 -24.67 27.29
CA VAL A 697 -11.64 -23.37 27.86
C VAL A 697 -11.76 -22.37 26.71
N ALA A 698 -12.97 -22.22 26.17
CA ALA A 698 -13.24 -21.45 24.97
C ALA A 698 -13.58 -19.98 25.29
N VAL A 699 -12.84 -19.05 24.67
CA VAL A 699 -12.99 -17.61 24.90
C VAL A 699 -13.15 -16.81 23.60
N ASP A 700 -13.76 -15.63 23.73
CA ASP A 700 -13.63 -14.54 22.75
C ASP A 700 -12.40 -13.68 23.08
N PHE A 701 -11.77 -13.10 22.06
CA PHE A 701 -10.57 -12.26 22.15
C PHE A 701 -9.48 -12.85 23.06
N TYR A 702 -8.89 -13.96 22.61
CA TYR A 702 -7.93 -14.75 23.37
C TYR A 702 -6.71 -14.00 23.93
N ARG A 703 -6.37 -12.80 23.43
CA ARG A 703 -5.28 -11.96 23.97
C ARG A 703 -5.74 -11.08 25.13
N GLN A 704 -7.05 -10.92 25.31
CA GLN A 704 -7.62 -10.15 26.41
C GLN A 704 -7.78 -11.10 27.60
N GLY A 705 -7.02 -10.88 28.67
CA GLY A 705 -6.99 -11.75 29.85
C GLY A 705 -5.82 -12.74 29.84
N ASP A 706 -5.97 -13.87 30.53
CA ASP A 706 -4.89 -14.86 30.70
C ASP A 706 -5.41 -16.30 30.63
N VAL A 707 -6.02 -16.65 29.50
CA VAL A 707 -6.54 -18.01 29.25
C VAL A 707 -5.42 -19.06 29.33
N LEU A 708 -4.20 -18.74 28.85
CA LEU A 708 -3.05 -19.66 28.91
C LEU A 708 -2.59 -19.92 30.35
N GLY A 709 -2.57 -18.89 31.20
CA GLY A 709 -2.29 -19.03 32.63
C GLY A 709 -3.31 -19.92 33.33
N VAL A 710 -4.60 -19.76 33.02
CA VAL A 710 -5.66 -20.60 33.60
C VAL A 710 -5.47 -22.06 33.21
N VAL A 711 -5.32 -22.37 31.91
CA VAL A 711 -5.17 -23.78 31.50
C VAL A 711 -3.87 -24.41 32.00
N ARG A 712 -2.78 -23.64 32.17
CA ARG A 712 -1.58 -24.13 32.87
C ARG A 712 -1.89 -24.51 34.32
N THR A 713 -2.68 -23.70 35.02
CA THR A 713 -3.06 -23.94 36.41
C THR A 713 -3.93 -25.19 36.52
N LEU A 714 -4.94 -25.33 35.65
CA LEU A 714 -5.80 -26.53 35.57
C LEU A 714 -4.99 -27.81 35.26
N ASN A 715 -3.91 -27.68 34.48
CA ASN A 715 -2.99 -28.78 34.19
C ASN A 715 -1.94 -29.05 35.28
N GLY A 716 -1.90 -28.27 36.36
CA GLY A 716 -0.89 -28.40 37.43
C GLY A 716 0.53 -28.01 37.00
N ILE A 717 0.67 -27.14 36.00
CA ILE A 717 1.95 -26.65 35.49
C ILE A 717 2.30 -25.36 36.22
N ALA A 718 3.45 -25.33 36.91
CA ALA A 718 3.92 -24.14 37.62
C ALA A 718 4.09 -22.93 36.67
N ALA A 719 3.74 -21.74 37.15
CA ALA A 719 4.00 -20.49 36.44
C ALA A 719 5.52 -20.33 36.23
N ARG A 720 5.93 -20.02 34.99
CA ARG A 720 7.32 -19.68 34.67
C ARG A 720 7.68 -18.29 35.13
#